data_AF-A0A1Q4ZDU3-F1
#
_entry.id   AF-A0A1Q4ZDU3-F1
#
_cell.length_a   1.000
_cell.length_b   1.000
_cell.length_c   1.000
_cell.angle_alpha   90.00
_cell.angle_beta   90.00
_cell.angle_gamma   90.00
#
_symmetry.space_group_name_H-M   'P 1'
#
loop_
_entity.id
_entity.type
_entity.pdbx_description
1 polymer ?
#
loop_
_entity_poly.entity_id
_entity_poly.type
_entity_poly.pdbx_seq_one_letter_code
_entity_poly.pdbx_strand_id
1 'polypeptide(L)'
;MRPGGRIFLGDIRDLRHRRTFAAAVALHDADDTSGLADLRTAVERQVMLENELLLSPDFLAALPAEVPGITAVDIGLKRAVHHNELSSFRYDAVLHTDPARATDDLPSTQLRWGRDLTDPGRLADHLDDAQGRTLRIVRVPDARVAAPLAAATALDNGSDPEAVLRRLRAPLPARVPDPEDFHRAAEKLGLVAALTPTPGEPGEYDVELRPAGTAPAGAPLGRYRAPAEAAALRLWAHAGEPSRSDEHAQLVARVRAHLTERHPDYMVPAFFTVLDRLPLTANGKVDQRALPDPGLRSTEQGRAPRSPQEEVLCRLFADVLGQASVTIDDDFFALGGHSLLAARLITRVRAALGTELAVRALFETPTVAGLAERLGVSDGSDAFDVMLPLRRGGDRAPLFCLHPAGGISWVYSGLLRHLDPRRPVYGIQAPGLTERGTTPDTIAALAADYAHRIRQIQPDGPYHLLGWSLGGLLAHAVAHTLESEGERVATVALLDAYPDIERPGDDSAQQEAAMTRGIYEVLLTEAGVDPARAAGRDPERSEVVALLKEGGTALAQLMDEDRVEAFTDVFVHCSRMMFDRPLGAVRSDLIFFAATRGGLDGAPPAERWQRYTRGELTIHPLPCGHAEMVAPEHIARIAAVLTEHLDGRP
;
A
#
# COMPACT_ATOMS: atom_id res chain seq x y z
N MET A 1 30.39 4.09 -27.48
CA MET A 1 30.91 2.91 -26.74
C MET A 1 32.36 2.70 -27.11
N ARG A 2 33.20 2.16 -26.20
CA ARG A 2 34.56 1.76 -26.59
C ARG A 2 34.46 0.54 -27.54
N PRO A 3 35.32 0.43 -28.58
CA PRO A 3 35.39 -0.77 -29.41
C PRO A 3 35.66 -2.03 -28.57
N GLY A 4 34.98 -3.14 -28.87
CA GLY A 4 35.03 -4.40 -28.12
C GLY A 4 34.35 -4.36 -26.75
N GLY A 5 33.53 -3.34 -26.50
CA GLY A 5 32.73 -3.18 -25.29
C GLY A 5 31.51 -4.10 -25.27
N ARG A 6 31.00 -4.35 -24.07
CA ARG A 6 29.79 -5.15 -23.83
C ARG A 6 28.85 -4.39 -22.91
N ILE A 7 27.56 -4.43 -23.21
CA ILE A 7 26.49 -3.91 -22.36
C ILE A 7 25.67 -5.09 -21.90
N PHE A 8 25.50 -5.24 -20.60
CA PHE A 8 24.56 -6.19 -20.04
C PHE A 8 23.22 -5.49 -19.79
N LEU A 9 22.15 -6.08 -20.30
CA LEU A 9 20.77 -5.69 -20.04
C LEU A 9 20.10 -6.86 -19.32
N GLY A 10 19.89 -6.71 -18.02
CA GLY A 10 19.25 -7.74 -17.19
C GLY A 10 17.76 -7.48 -16.99
N ASP A 11 17.05 -8.51 -16.53
CA ASP A 11 15.67 -8.40 -16.04
C ASP A 11 14.67 -7.84 -17.08
N ILE A 12 14.89 -8.15 -18.36
CA ILE A 12 14.01 -7.69 -19.45
C ILE A 12 12.77 -8.56 -19.49
N ARG A 13 11.59 -7.93 -19.37
CA ARG A 13 10.31 -8.64 -19.39
C ARG A 13 9.87 -8.94 -20.81
N ASP A 14 9.63 -10.21 -21.10
CA ASP A 14 9.29 -10.67 -22.45
C ASP A 14 7.86 -10.29 -22.82
N LEU A 15 7.71 -9.46 -23.86
CA LEU A 15 6.40 -9.03 -24.37
C LEU A 15 5.47 -10.20 -24.69
N ARG A 16 6.03 -11.31 -25.17
CA ARG A 16 5.28 -12.50 -25.57
C ARG A 16 4.67 -13.20 -24.37
N HIS A 17 5.26 -13.03 -23.19
CA HIS A 17 4.76 -13.58 -21.92
C HIS A 17 3.76 -12.68 -21.20
N ARG A 18 3.37 -11.51 -21.75
CA ARG A 18 2.48 -10.54 -21.07
C ARG A 18 1.19 -11.17 -20.53
N ARG A 19 0.43 -11.87 -21.38
CA ARG A 19 -0.82 -12.55 -20.95
C ARG A 19 -0.54 -13.75 -20.06
N THR A 20 0.53 -14.49 -20.33
CA THR A 20 0.94 -15.66 -19.53
C THR A 20 1.27 -15.27 -18.09
N PHE A 21 1.99 -14.17 -17.91
CA PHE A 21 2.28 -13.62 -16.59
C PHE A 21 1.00 -13.17 -15.88
N ALA A 22 0.15 -12.42 -16.57
CA ALA A 22 -1.13 -11.98 -15.99
C ALA A 22 -2.00 -13.17 -15.55
N ALA A 23 -2.02 -14.25 -16.32
CA ALA A 23 -2.66 -15.50 -15.93
C ALA A 23 -2.01 -16.12 -14.69
N ALA A 24 -0.68 -16.12 -14.58
CA ALA A 24 0.01 -16.65 -13.40
C ALA A 24 -0.37 -15.92 -12.11
N VAL A 25 -0.45 -14.58 -12.15
CA VAL A 25 -0.83 -13.77 -10.98
C VAL A 25 -2.31 -13.97 -10.63
N ALA A 26 -3.20 -13.86 -11.62
CA ALA A 26 -4.64 -14.06 -11.41
C ALA A 26 -4.97 -15.44 -10.81
N LEU A 27 -4.19 -16.47 -11.17
CA LEU A 27 -4.33 -17.82 -10.61
C LEU A 27 -3.77 -17.96 -9.20
N HIS A 28 -2.73 -17.20 -8.86
CA HIS A 28 -2.19 -17.18 -7.50
C HIS A 28 -3.16 -16.53 -6.53
N ASP A 29 -3.83 -15.46 -6.96
CA ASP A 29 -4.77 -14.69 -6.15
C ASP A 29 -6.18 -15.30 -6.10
N ALA A 30 -6.48 -16.26 -6.98
CA ALA A 30 -7.79 -16.89 -7.04
C ALA A 30 -8.04 -17.84 -5.87
N ASP A 31 -9.20 -17.67 -5.23
CA ASP A 31 -9.71 -18.57 -4.19
C ASP A 31 -10.57 -19.70 -4.78
N ASP A 32 -10.97 -20.67 -3.94
CA ASP A 32 -11.82 -21.80 -4.34
C ASP A 32 -13.25 -21.38 -4.80
N THR A 33 -13.60 -20.09 -4.66
CA THR A 33 -14.90 -19.54 -5.06
C THR A 33 -14.85 -18.70 -6.34
N SER A 34 -13.66 -18.40 -6.84
CA SER A 34 -13.42 -17.55 -8.00
C SER A 34 -13.88 -18.22 -9.29
N GLY A 35 -14.77 -17.55 -10.04
CA GLY A 35 -15.26 -18.03 -11.33
C GLY A 35 -14.28 -17.75 -12.48
N LEU A 36 -14.45 -18.41 -13.62
CA LEU A 36 -13.61 -18.13 -14.81
C LEU A 36 -13.87 -16.74 -15.41
N ALA A 37 -15.08 -16.18 -15.23
CA ALA A 37 -15.35 -14.81 -15.61
C ALA A 37 -14.49 -13.83 -14.81
N ASP A 38 -14.30 -14.10 -13.52
CA ASP A 38 -13.47 -13.28 -12.62
C ASP A 38 -11.99 -13.43 -13.00
N LEU A 39 -11.53 -14.65 -13.21
CA LEU A 39 -10.16 -14.93 -13.69
C LEU A 39 -9.86 -14.25 -15.03
N ARG A 40 -10.78 -14.37 -16.00
CA ARG A 40 -10.62 -13.71 -17.30
C ARG A 40 -10.56 -12.19 -17.14
N THR A 41 -11.45 -11.64 -16.32
CA THR A 41 -11.48 -10.19 -16.04
C THR A 41 -10.19 -9.72 -15.37
N ALA A 42 -9.67 -10.48 -14.40
CA ALA A 42 -8.40 -10.19 -13.73
C ALA A 42 -7.21 -10.20 -14.71
N VAL A 43 -7.15 -11.19 -15.61
CA VAL A 43 -6.10 -11.27 -16.65
C VAL A 43 -6.18 -10.09 -17.62
N GLU A 44 -7.36 -9.80 -18.19
CA GLU A 44 -7.52 -8.65 -19.10
C GLU A 44 -7.15 -7.35 -18.41
N ARG A 45 -7.55 -7.20 -17.15
CA ARG A 45 -7.27 -6.03 -16.35
C ARG A 45 -5.77 -5.84 -16.12
N GLN A 46 -5.04 -6.88 -15.74
CA GLN A 46 -3.58 -6.77 -15.60
C GLN A 46 -2.88 -6.49 -16.91
N VAL A 47 -3.34 -7.08 -18.01
CA VAL A 47 -2.80 -6.80 -19.36
C VAL A 47 -3.01 -5.34 -19.76
N MET A 48 -4.15 -4.75 -19.39
CA MET A 48 -4.45 -3.34 -19.65
C MET A 48 -3.66 -2.38 -18.76
N LEU A 49 -3.39 -2.75 -17.52
CA LEU A 49 -2.68 -1.94 -16.53
C LEU A 49 -1.15 -2.11 -16.59
N GLU A 50 -0.64 -2.81 -17.61
CA GLU A 50 0.78 -3.03 -17.77
C GLU A 50 1.53 -1.73 -18.07
N ASN A 51 2.30 -1.27 -17.10
CA ASN A 51 3.04 -0.01 -17.15
C ASN A 51 4.55 -0.22 -17.35
N GLU A 52 5.04 -1.47 -17.35
CA GLU A 52 6.44 -1.74 -17.67
C GLU A 52 6.69 -1.74 -19.20
N LEU A 53 7.91 -1.39 -19.60
CA LEU A 53 8.37 -1.60 -20.97
C LEU A 53 8.69 -3.07 -21.18
N LEU A 54 7.82 -3.79 -21.90
CA LEU A 54 8.05 -5.16 -22.29
C LEU A 54 8.73 -5.21 -23.66
N LEU A 55 9.75 -6.04 -23.82
CA LEU A 55 10.46 -6.22 -25.09
C LEU A 55 10.43 -7.69 -25.49
N SER A 56 10.02 -7.98 -26.72
CA SER A 56 10.25 -9.30 -27.31
C SER A 56 11.76 -9.46 -27.56
N PRO A 57 12.33 -10.68 -27.42
CA PRO A 57 13.69 -10.96 -27.89
C PRO A 57 13.97 -10.52 -29.33
N ASP A 58 12.95 -10.50 -30.19
CA ASP A 58 13.05 -10.00 -31.56
C ASP A 58 13.44 -8.51 -31.64
N PHE A 59 13.06 -7.71 -30.64
CA PHE A 59 13.47 -6.29 -30.53
C PHE A 59 14.99 -6.18 -30.48
N LEU A 60 15.61 -6.91 -29.54
CA LEU A 60 17.05 -6.84 -29.32
C LEU A 60 17.82 -7.51 -30.46
N ALA A 61 17.27 -8.57 -31.05
CA ALA A 61 17.85 -9.23 -32.21
C ALA A 61 17.92 -8.32 -33.45
N ALA A 62 17.01 -7.35 -33.58
CA ALA A 62 16.99 -6.39 -34.67
C ALA A 62 17.95 -5.19 -34.47
N LEU A 63 18.42 -4.93 -33.23
CA LEU A 63 19.27 -3.78 -32.92
C LEU A 63 20.56 -3.67 -33.75
N PRO A 64 21.29 -4.75 -34.08
CA PRO A 64 22.50 -4.63 -34.91
C PRO A 64 22.26 -4.04 -36.30
N ALA A 65 21.04 -4.16 -36.83
CA ALA A 65 20.67 -3.59 -38.13
C ALA A 65 20.26 -2.11 -38.02
N GLU A 66 19.74 -1.68 -36.86
CA GLU A 66 19.12 -0.37 -36.66
C GLU A 66 20.03 0.62 -35.91
N VAL A 67 20.94 0.14 -35.05
CA VAL A 67 21.75 0.98 -34.15
C VAL A 67 23.25 0.87 -34.49
N PRO A 68 23.85 1.94 -35.06
CA PRO A 68 25.27 1.95 -35.38
C PRO A 68 26.15 1.68 -34.16
N GLY A 69 27.09 0.74 -34.31
CA GLY A 69 28.06 0.38 -33.29
C GLY A 69 27.68 -0.82 -32.41
N ILE A 70 26.45 -1.32 -32.49
CA ILE A 70 26.08 -2.65 -31.98
C ILE A 70 26.28 -3.64 -33.13
N THR A 71 27.09 -4.68 -32.91
CA THR A 71 27.47 -5.64 -33.95
C THR A 71 26.96 -7.05 -33.69
N ALA A 72 26.56 -7.38 -32.46
CA ALA A 72 25.91 -8.63 -32.12
C ALA A 72 25.13 -8.52 -30.79
N VAL A 73 24.17 -9.42 -30.60
CA VAL A 73 23.38 -9.53 -29.37
C VAL A 73 23.28 -11.00 -28.94
N ASP A 74 23.57 -11.27 -27.67
CA ASP A 74 23.27 -12.55 -27.05
C ASP A 74 22.03 -12.41 -26.18
N ILE A 75 21.05 -13.28 -26.37
CA ILE A 75 19.84 -13.35 -25.56
C ILE A 75 19.88 -14.68 -24.82
N GLY A 76 19.57 -14.69 -23.52
CA GLY A 76 19.65 -15.88 -22.70
C GLY A 76 18.55 -15.97 -21.66
N LEU A 77 18.10 -17.19 -21.39
CA LEU A 77 17.29 -17.49 -20.22
C LEU A 77 18.14 -17.42 -18.97
N LYS A 78 17.54 -16.97 -17.87
CA LYS A 78 18.18 -17.00 -16.56
C LYS A 78 18.26 -18.40 -16.00
N ARG A 79 19.37 -18.67 -15.30
CA ARG A 79 19.53 -19.85 -14.46
C ARG A 79 18.89 -19.60 -13.10
N ALA A 80 18.04 -20.53 -12.65
CA ALA A 80 17.47 -20.49 -11.32
C ALA A 80 17.04 -21.90 -10.92
N VAL A 81 17.22 -22.25 -9.64
CA VAL A 81 16.71 -23.50 -9.05
C VAL A 81 15.32 -23.29 -8.46
N HIS A 82 14.99 -22.05 -8.09
CA HIS A 82 13.67 -21.67 -7.60
C HIS A 82 13.02 -20.71 -8.60
N HIS A 83 11.74 -20.96 -8.89
CA HIS A 83 11.02 -20.24 -9.94
C HIS A 83 10.17 -19.13 -9.35
N ASN A 84 10.39 -17.93 -9.87
CA ASN A 84 9.62 -16.72 -9.55
C ASN A 84 9.42 -15.91 -10.82
N GLU A 85 8.87 -14.70 -10.68
CA GLU A 85 8.63 -13.80 -11.81
C GLU A 85 9.91 -13.51 -12.61
N LEU A 86 11.00 -13.17 -11.91
CA LEU A 86 12.29 -12.83 -12.51
C LEU A 86 12.92 -13.98 -13.29
N SER A 87 12.76 -15.23 -12.84
CA SER A 87 13.36 -16.40 -13.50
C SER A 87 12.46 -17.05 -14.55
N SER A 88 11.16 -16.74 -14.58
CA SER A 88 10.18 -17.39 -15.45
C SER A 88 9.74 -16.53 -16.64
N PHE A 89 9.62 -15.21 -16.46
CA PHE A 89 9.04 -14.31 -17.49
C PHE A 89 9.99 -13.23 -17.98
N ARG A 90 11.24 -13.26 -17.50
CA ARG A 90 12.29 -12.31 -17.89
C ARG A 90 13.50 -13.02 -18.47
N TYR A 91 14.22 -12.32 -19.32
CA TYR A 91 15.46 -12.79 -19.94
C TYR A 91 16.53 -11.71 -19.85
N ASP A 92 17.78 -12.12 -20.08
CA ASP A 92 18.92 -11.23 -20.09
C ASP A 92 19.49 -11.13 -21.51
N ALA A 93 20.11 -9.99 -21.81
CA ALA A 93 20.78 -9.77 -23.07
C ALA A 93 22.16 -9.11 -22.91
N VAL A 94 23.09 -9.46 -23.78
CA VAL A 94 24.40 -8.82 -23.89
C VAL A 94 24.53 -8.20 -25.27
N LEU A 95 24.67 -6.88 -25.33
CA LEU A 95 24.95 -6.13 -26.55
C LEU A 95 26.47 -6.02 -26.73
N HIS A 96 26.95 -6.36 -27.92
CA HIS A 96 28.37 -6.33 -28.25
C HIS A 96 28.68 -5.22 -29.25
N THR A 97 29.79 -4.52 -29.07
CA THR A 97 30.25 -3.48 -30.00
C THR A 97 31.40 -3.95 -30.88
N ASP A 98 31.55 -3.28 -32.03
CA ASP A 98 32.60 -3.51 -33.04
C ASP A 98 33.98 -3.71 -32.37
N PRO A 99 34.74 -4.80 -32.65
CA PRO A 99 34.59 -5.73 -33.79
C PRO A 99 33.89 -7.06 -33.53
N ALA A 100 33.14 -7.18 -32.44
CA ALA A 100 32.47 -8.44 -32.09
C ALA A 100 31.34 -8.80 -33.08
N ARG A 101 31.61 -9.68 -34.06
CA ARG A 101 30.59 -10.24 -34.96
C ARG A 101 30.09 -11.58 -34.43
N ALA A 102 28.79 -11.82 -34.55
CA ALA A 102 28.19 -13.11 -34.24
C ALA A 102 28.93 -14.23 -34.97
N THR A 103 29.15 -15.34 -34.28
CA THR A 103 29.71 -16.55 -34.88
C THR A 103 28.63 -17.25 -35.71
N ASP A 104 28.32 -16.68 -36.87
CA ASP A 104 27.46 -17.36 -37.84
C ASP A 104 28.19 -18.59 -38.39
N ASP A 105 27.45 -19.71 -38.45
CA ASP A 105 27.78 -20.97 -39.13
C ASP A 105 28.92 -21.84 -38.56
N LEU A 106 28.89 -22.14 -37.26
CA LEU A 106 29.39 -23.47 -36.85
C LEU A 106 28.37 -24.52 -37.32
N PRO A 107 28.78 -25.54 -38.12
CA PRO A 107 27.87 -26.61 -38.52
C PRO A 107 27.34 -27.27 -37.25
N SER A 108 26.04 -27.20 -37.04
CA SER A 108 25.38 -27.74 -35.85
C SER A 108 24.47 -28.90 -36.22
N THR A 109 24.47 -29.93 -35.39
CA THR A 109 23.48 -31.01 -35.48
C THR A 109 22.23 -30.54 -34.75
N GLN A 110 21.11 -30.44 -35.48
CA GLN A 110 19.84 -29.99 -34.93
C GLN A 110 18.97 -31.19 -34.51
N LEU A 111 18.54 -31.21 -33.26
CA LEU A 111 17.57 -32.15 -32.70
C LEU A 111 16.27 -31.40 -32.36
N ARG A 112 15.13 -32.06 -32.50
CA ARG A 112 13.82 -31.53 -32.10
C ARG A 112 13.33 -32.22 -30.83
N TRP A 113 13.02 -31.45 -29.80
CA TRP A 113 12.42 -31.99 -28.59
C TRP A 113 11.09 -32.70 -28.88
N GLY A 114 10.82 -33.81 -28.19
CA GLY A 114 9.63 -34.63 -28.38
C GLY A 114 9.70 -35.59 -29.58
N ARG A 115 10.60 -35.35 -30.55
CA ARG A 115 10.81 -36.21 -31.73
C ARG A 115 12.11 -36.98 -31.63
N ASP A 116 13.21 -36.25 -31.46
CA ASP A 116 14.57 -36.80 -31.50
C ASP A 116 15.13 -36.99 -30.08
N LEU A 117 14.72 -36.13 -29.12
CA LEU A 117 15.11 -36.19 -27.71
C LEU A 117 13.89 -35.89 -26.81
N THR A 118 13.75 -36.63 -25.70
CA THR A 118 12.64 -36.44 -24.74
C THR A 118 13.09 -36.32 -23.28
N ASP A 119 14.39 -36.43 -23.01
CA ASP A 119 14.97 -36.44 -21.67
C ASP A 119 16.38 -35.83 -21.74
N PRO A 120 16.72 -34.77 -20.96
CA PRO A 120 18.05 -34.18 -20.98
C PRO A 120 19.14 -35.16 -20.51
N GLY A 121 18.78 -36.21 -19.75
CA GLY A 121 19.71 -37.26 -19.33
C GLY A 121 20.25 -38.11 -20.48
N ARG A 122 19.59 -38.11 -21.64
CA ARG A 122 19.99 -38.88 -22.84
C ARG A 122 20.83 -38.07 -23.84
N LEU A 123 21.31 -36.89 -23.44
CA LEU A 123 22.18 -36.08 -24.31
C LEU A 123 23.42 -36.83 -24.79
N ALA A 124 23.99 -37.70 -23.95
CA ALA A 124 25.19 -38.48 -24.28
C ALA A 124 25.00 -39.35 -25.54
N ASP A 125 23.80 -39.90 -25.75
CA ASP A 125 23.48 -40.80 -26.86
C ASP A 125 23.60 -40.10 -28.23
N HIS A 126 23.55 -38.77 -28.25
CA HIS A 126 23.60 -37.95 -29.46
C HIS A 126 24.93 -37.21 -29.65
N LEU A 127 25.88 -37.33 -28.72
CA LEU A 127 27.18 -36.65 -28.82
C LEU A 127 28.12 -37.34 -29.81
N ASP A 128 28.08 -38.68 -29.89
CA ASP A 128 28.93 -39.45 -30.81
C ASP A 128 28.57 -39.15 -32.29
N ASP A 129 27.28 -38.99 -32.58
CA ASP A 129 26.77 -38.62 -33.90
C ASP A 129 27.14 -37.18 -34.30
N ALA A 130 27.38 -36.30 -33.31
CA ALA A 130 27.71 -34.90 -33.55
C ALA A 130 29.17 -34.68 -34.02
N GLN A 131 30.06 -35.68 -33.90
CA GLN A 131 31.46 -35.62 -34.39
C GLN A 131 32.23 -34.34 -33.96
N GLY A 132 32.00 -33.83 -32.74
CA GLY A 132 32.64 -32.61 -32.23
C GLY A 132 32.02 -31.29 -32.72
N ARG A 133 30.83 -31.33 -33.33
CA ARG A 133 30.03 -30.17 -33.72
C ARG A 133 29.14 -29.67 -32.57
N THR A 134 28.72 -28.41 -32.65
CA THR A 134 27.71 -27.82 -31.75
C THR A 134 26.39 -28.59 -31.87
N LEU A 135 25.78 -28.98 -30.76
CA LEU A 135 24.45 -29.61 -30.76
C LEU A 135 23.40 -28.55 -30.46
N ARG A 136 22.35 -28.45 -31.29
CA ARG A 136 21.21 -27.54 -31.05
C ARG A 136 19.94 -28.35 -30.88
N ILE A 137 19.24 -28.14 -29.77
CA ILE A 137 17.94 -28.76 -29.49
C ILE A 137 16.91 -27.66 -29.55
N VAL A 138 15.93 -27.79 -30.44
CA VAL A 138 14.94 -26.74 -30.68
C VAL A 138 13.58 -27.11 -30.10
N ARG A 139 12.77 -26.08 -29.82
CA ARG A 139 11.35 -26.20 -29.43
C ARG A 139 11.16 -26.99 -28.12
N VAL A 140 12.04 -26.79 -27.14
CA VAL A 140 11.95 -27.41 -25.82
C VAL A 140 10.90 -26.66 -25.00
N PRO A 141 9.85 -27.30 -24.47
CA PRO A 141 8.84 -26.62 -23.65
C PRO A 141 9.45 -26.21 -22.30
N ASP A 142 9.11 -25.02 -21.82
CA ASP A 142 9.62 -24.46 -20.57
C ASP A 142 8.71 -24.79 -19.38
N ALA A 143 9.20 -25.62 -18.45
CA ALA A 143 8.45 -25.99 -17.24
C ALA A 143 8.04 -24.78 -16.39
N ARG A 144 8.81 -23.69 -16.40
CA ARG A 144 8.56 -22.49 -15.57
C ARG A 144 7.27 -21.77 -15.96
N VAL A 145 6.87 -21.87 -17.22
CA VAL A 145 5.74 -21.12 -17.80
C VAL A 145 4.67 -22.01 -18.42
N ALA A 146 4.88 -23.33 -18.51
CA ALA A 146 3.96 -24.26 -19.15
C ALA A 146 2.54 -24.23 -18.54
N ALA A 147 2.43 -24.23 -17.21
CA ALA A 147 1.15 -24.19 -16.52
C ALA A 147 0.38 -22.86 -16.76
N PRO A 148 0.96 -21.67 -16.48
CA PRO A 148 0.25 -20.41 -16.73
C PRO A 148 -0.01 -20.16 -18.23
N LEU A 149 0.84 -20.66 -19.12
CA LEU A 149 0.61 -20.56 -20.58
C LEU A 149 -0.59 -21.40 -21.02
N ALA A 150 -0.73 -22.61 -20.48
CA ALA A 150 -1.89 -23.45 -20.73
C ALA A 150 -3.18 -22.78 -20.22
N ALA A 151 -3.13 -22.07 -19.09
CA ALA A 151 -4.27 -21.31 -18.60
C ALA A 151 -4.63 -20.12 -19.49
N ALA A 152 -3.66 -19.28 -19.85
CA ALA A 152 -3.88 -18.15 -20.75
C ALA A 152 -4.50 -18.61 -22.08
N THR A 153 -3.96 -19.68 -22.66
CA THR A 153 -4.48 -20.29 -23.91
C THR A 153 -5.91 -20.81 -23.74
N ALA A 154 -6.23 -21.41 -22.59
CA ALA A 154 -7.55 -21.94 -22.32
C ALA A 154 -8.60 -20.83 -22.12
N LEU A 155 -8.22 -19.73 -21.46
CA LEU A 155 -9.03 -18.52 -21.31
C LEU A 155 -9.33 -17.88 -22.68
N ASP A 156 -8.32 -17.78 -23.55
CA ASP A 156 -8.47 -17.21 -24.90
C ASP A 156 -9.40 -18.04 -25.79
N ASN A 157 -9.35 -19.37 -25.65
CA ASN A 157 -10.20 -20.29 -26.41
C ASN A 157 -11.61 -20.50 -25.80
N GLY A 158 -11.94 -19.86 -24.67
CA GLY A 158 -13.23 -20.03 -23.99
C GLY A 158 -13.45 -21.44 -23.45
N SER A 159 -12.38 -22.10 -22.99
CA SER A 159 -12.43 -23.47 -22.45
C SER A 159 -13.15 -23.54 -21.09
N ASP A 160 -13.61 -24.74 -20.74
CA ASP A 160 -14.31 -25.01 -19.47
C ASP A 160 -13.48 -24.60 -18.23
N PRO A 161 -14.02 -23.72 -17.36
CA PRO A 161 -13.43 -23.28 -16.09
C PRO A 161 -12.81 -24.38 -15.25
N GLU A 162 -13.54 -25.46 -15.07
CA GLU A 162 -13.14 -26.53 -14.17
C GLU A 162 -12.02 -27.35 -14.79
N ALA A 163 -11.96 -27.43 -16.12
CA ALA A 163 -10.84 -28.03 -16.84
C ALA A 163 -9.56 -27.17 -16.78
N VAL A 164 -9.68 -25.83 -16.72
CA VAL A 164 -8.54 -24.92 -16.55
C VAL A 164 -7.92 -25.09 -15.16
N LEU A 165 -8.74 -24.98 -14.11
CA LEU A 165 -8.29 -25.16 -12.72
C LEU A 165 -7.71 -26.55 -12.46
N ARG A 166 -8.32 -27.61 -13.03
CA ARG A 166 -7.83 -28.99 -12.91
C ARG A 166 -6.49 -29.21 -13.61
N ARG A 167 -6.25 -28.58 -14.77
CA ARG A 167 -4.94 -28.64 -15.47
C ARG A 167 -3.84 -27.92 -14.71
N LEU A 168 -4.18 -26.86 -13.98
CA LEU A 168 -3.22 -26.10 -13.17
C LEU A 168 -2.80 -26.82 -11.89
N ARG A 169 -3.73 -27.57 -11.29
CA ARG A 169 -3.45 -28.42 -10.12
C ARG A 169 -2.80 -29.77 -10.50
N ALA A 170 -2.75 -30.10 -11.79
CA ALA A 170 -2.12 -31.33 -12.26
C ALA A 170 -0.60 -31.18 -12.32
N PRO A 171 0.17 -32.20 -11.92
CA PRO A 171 1.61 -32.23 -12.15
C PRO A 171 1.91 -32.06 -13.63
N LEU A 172 2.93 -31.27 -13.96
CA LEU A 172 3.41 -31.16 -15.34
C LEU A 172 3.77 -32.55 -15.87
N PRO A 173 3.50 -32.85 -17.16
CA PRO A 173 3.93 -34.12 -17.75
C PRO A 173 5.44 -34.28 -17.61
N ALA A 174 5.92 -35.49 -17.33
CA ALA A 174 7.36 -35.80 -17.18
C ALA A 174 8.24 -35.47 -18.41
N ARG A 175 7.64 -35.02 -19.52
CA ARG A 175 8.31 -34.63 -20.77
C ARG A 175 8.56 -33.13 -20.90
N VAL A 176 8.21 -32.33 -19.89
CA VAL A 176 8.49 -30.89 -19.84
C VAL A 176 9.68 -30.68 -18.90
N PRO A 177 10.89 -30.47 -19.44
CA PRO A 177 12.10 -30.38 -18.64
C PRO A 177 12.23 -29.01 -17.97
N ASP A 178 12.92 -28.98 -16.82
CA ASP A 178 13.39 -27.73 -16.26
C ASP A 178 14.61 -27.24 -17.06
N PRO A 179 14.71 -25.93 -17.41
CA PRO A 179 15.91 -25.36 -18.02
C PRO A 179 17.22 -25.75 -17.33
N GLU A 180 17.22 -25.85 -15.99
CA GLU A 180 18.40 -26.22 -15.20
C GLU A 180 18.81 -27.68 -15.41
N ASP A 181 17.91 -28.57 -15.86
CA ASP A 181 18.25 -29.95 -16.20
C ASP A 181 19.23 -30.04 -17.36
N PHE A 182 19.11 -29.16 -18.36
CA PHE A 182 20.06 -29.10 -19.47
C PHE A 182 21.42 -28.57 -19.04
N HIS A 183 21.46 -27.58 -18.15
CA HIS A 183 22.72 -27.11 -17.57
C HIS A 183 23.43 -28.24 -16.81
N ARG A 184 22.70 -28.94 -15.93
CA ARG A 184 23.24 -30.08 -15.18
C ARG A 184 23.70 -31.23 -16.06
N ALA A 185 22.95 -31.56 -17.10
CA ALA A 185 23.30 -32.63 -18.03
C ALA A 185 24.53 -32.26 -18.89
N ALA A 186 24.63 -31.00 -19.36
CA ALA A 186 25.78 -30.51 -20.10
C ALA A 186 27.06 -30.48 -19.25
N GLU A 187 26.97 -29.99 -18.00
CA GLU A 187 28.11 -29.93 -17.08
C GLU A 187 28.70 -31.33 -16.81
N LYS A 188 27.84 -32.35 -16.63
CA LYS A 188 28.27 -33.76 -16.48
C LYS A 188 29.03 -34.30 -17.69
N LEU A 189 28.78 -33.75 -18.88
CA LEU A 189 29.37 -34.16 -20.15
C LEU A 189 30.56 -33.26 -20.56
N GLY A 190 30.98 -32.31 -19.71
CA GLY A 190 32.05 -31.35 -20.03
C GLY A 190 31.66 -30.31 -21.09
N LEU A 191 30.36 -30.11 -21.28
CA LEU A 191 29.79 -29.16 -22.23
C LEU A 191 29.27 -27.92 -21.52
N VAL A 192 29.12 -26.83 -22.28
CA VAL A 192 28.44 -25.61 -21.83
C VAL A 192 27.11 -25.51 -22.55
N ALA A 193 26.02 -25.51 -21.78
CA ALA A 193 24.68 -25.25 -22.29
C ALA A 193 24.38 -23.74 -22.29
N ALA A 194 23.81 -23.27 -23.40
CA ALA A 194 23.20 -21.95 -23.49
C ALA A 194 21.76 -22.08 -23.95
N LEU A 195 20.86 -21.46 -23.19
CA LEU A 195 19.43 -21.55 -23.42
C LEU A 195 18.92 -20.20 -23.90
N THR A 196 18.14 -20.20 -24.98
CA THR A 196 17.55 -19.00 -25.56
C THR A 196 16.07 -19.20 -25.78
N PRO A 197 15.22 -18.18 -25.61
CA PRO A 197 13.83 -18.31 -26.00
C PRO A 197 13.70 -18.76 -27.47
N THR A 198 12.77 -19.66 -27.76
CA THR A 198 12.46 -20.03 -29.14
C THR A 198 11.81 -18.82 -29.82
N PRO A 199 12.16 -18.51 -31.07
CA PRO A 199 11.51 -17.44 -31.82
C PRO A 199 10.03 -17.72 -32.12
N GLY A 200 9.20 -16.67 -32.18
CA GLY A 200 7.76 -16.78 -32.34
C GLY A 200 7.03 -16.91 -31.00
N GLU A 201 6.12 -17.88 -30.87
CA GLU A 201 5.25 -18.05 -29.70
C GLU A 201 6.02 -18.28 -28.38
N PRO A 202 5.50 -17.81 -27.23
CA PRO A 202 6.11 -17.99 -25.92
C PRO A 202 6.02 -19.43 -25.41
N GLY A 203 6.82 -19.76 -24.40
CA GLY A 203 6.74 -21.03 -23.66
C GLY A 203 7.66 -22.15 -24.13
N GLU A 204 8.51 -21.87 -25.10
CA GLU A 204 9.54 -22.79 -25.55
C GLU A 204 10.91 -22.09 -25.61
N TYR A 205 11.95 -22.89 -25.49
CA TYR A 205 13.34 -22.47 -25.62
C TYR A 205 14.14 -23.43 -26.48
N ASP A 206 15.24 -22.93 -27.01
CA ASP A 206 16.25 -23.70 -27.71
C ASP A 206 17.48 -23.85 -26.80
N VAL A 207 18.14 -24.99 -26.88
CA VAL A 207 19.37 -25.31 -26.15
C VAL A 207 20.50 -25.46 -27.15
N GLU A 208 21.60 -24.78 -26.92
CA GLU A 208 22.84 -24.95 -27.67
C GLU A 208 23.93 -25.50 -26.74
N LEU A 209 24.51 -26.64 -27.12
CA LEU A 209 25.59 -27.29 -26.39
C LEU A 209 26.88 -27.18 -27.18
N ARG A 210 27.94 -26.72 -26.51
CA ARG A 210 29.30 -26.67 -27.08
C ARG A 210 30.33 -27.22 -26.10
N PRO A 211 31.45 -27.78 -26.59
CA PRO A 211 32.54 -28.19 -25.71
C PRO A 211 33.12 -26.98 -24.95
N ALA A 212 33.44 -27.17 -23.67
CA ALA A 212 34.06 -26.11 -22.87
C ALA A 212 35.40 -25.65 -23.48
N GLY A 213 35.63 -24.33 -23.56
CA GLY A 213 36.89 -23.75 -24.07
C GLY A 213 36.98 -23.54 -25.59
N THR A 214 35.93 -23.83 -26.36
CA THR A 214 35.91 -23.68 -27.83
C THR A 214 35.62 -22.26 -28.35
N ALA A 215 35.09 -21.37 -27.51
CA ALA A 215 34.81 -19.98 -27.86
C ALA A 215 35.65 -19.01 -27.00
N PRO A 216 36.17 -17.90 -27.55
CA PRO A 216 36.82 -16.86 -26.75
C PRO A 216 35.89 -16.36 -25.65
N ALA A 217 36.42 -16.13 -24.46
CA ALA A 217 35.63 -15.60 -23.34
C ALA A 217 34.98 -14.26 -23.75
N GLY A 218 33.65 -14.24 -23.81
CA GLY A 218 32.89 -13.05 -24.18
C GLY A 218 32.65 -12.84 -25.68
N ALA A 219 32.96 -13.81 -26.55
CA ALA A 219 32.53 -13.76 -27.94
C ALA A 219 30.99 -13.82 -28.04
N PRO A 220 30.37 -13.04 -28.94
CA PRO A 220 28.94 -13.16 -29.22
C PRO A 220 28.63 -14.52 -29.82
N LEU A 221 27.60 -15.13 -29.28
CA LEU A 221 27.23 -16.49 -29.59
C LEU A 221 26.07 -16.56 -30.59
N GLY A 222 25.44 -15.43 -30.93
CA GLY A 222 24.47 -15.35 -32.03
C GLY A 222 23.30 -16.33 -31.89
N ARG A 223 22.90 -16.59 -30.64
CA ARG A 223 22.14 -17.79 -30.26
C ARG A 223 20.66 -17.73 -30.64
N TYR A 224 20.09 -16.52 -30.57
CA TYR A 224 18.72 -16.24 -30.92
C TYR A 224 18.60 -15.89 -32.40
N ARG A 225 17.77 -16.62 -33.14
CA ARG A 225 17.57 -16.44 -34.58
C ARG A 225 16.17 -15.90 -34.85
N ALA A 226 16.02 -14.59 -34.94
CA ALA A 226 14.72 -13.99 -35.24
C ALA A 226 14.16 -14.54 -36.57
N PRO A 227 12.85 -14.82 -36.67
CA PRO A 227 12.25 -15.24 -37.93
C PRO A 227 12.38 -14.11 -38.96
N ALA A 228 12.56 -14.46 -40.24
CA ALA A 228 12.69 -13.47 -41.30
C ALA A 228 11.51 -12.47 -41.36
N GLU A 229 10.30 -12.94 -41.03
CA GLU A 229 9.09 -12.12 -40.94
C GLU A 229 9.15 -11.10 -39.80
N ALA A 230 9.65 -11.50 -38.62
CA ALA A 230 9.82 -10.60 -37.48
C ALA A 230 10.90 -9.55 -37.75
N ALA A 231 11.99 -9.94 -38.43
CA ALA A 231 13.07 -9.04 -38.83
C ALA A 231 12.62 -7.99 -39.86
N ALA A 232 11.53 -8.23 -40.59
CA ALA A 232 10.97 -7.29 -41.55
C ALA A 232 10.06 -6.23 -40.90
N LEU A 233 9.65 -6.42 -39.64
CA LEU A 233 8.83 -5.48 -38.90
C LEU A 233 9.68 -4.34 -38.34
N ARG A 234 9.02 -3.21 -38.04
CA ARG A 234 9.69 -2.09 -37.36
C ARG A 234 10.04 -2.48 -35.93
N LEU A 235 11.14 -1.92 -35.42
CA LEU A 235 11.65 -2.20 -34.07
C LEU A 235 10.57 -2.07 -32.98
N TRP A 236 9.72 -1.04 -33.05
CA TRP A 236 8.64 -0.81 -32.08
C TRP A 236 7.52 -1.86 -32.11
N ALA A 237 7.38 -2.66 -33.18
CA ALA A 237 6.42 -3.77 -33.22
C ALA A 237 6.77 -4.89 -32.23
N HIS A 238 8.01 -4.90 -31.75
CA HIS A 238 8.54 -5.85 -30.78
C HIS A 238 8.58 -5.30 -29.35
N ALA A 239 7.99 -4.13 -29.11
CA ALA A 239 7.94 -3.47 -27.81
C ALA A 239 6.49 -3.24 -27.34
N GLY A 240 6.27 -3.34 -26.04
CA GLY A 240 5.08 -2.83 -25.38
C GLY A 240 5.09 -1.30 -25.32
N GLU A 241 3.95 -0.71 -25.04
CA GLU A 241 3.76 0.74 -25.04
C GLU A 241 3.32 1.19 -23.64
N PRO A 242 4.27 1.45 -22.72
CA PRO A 242 3.95 1.80 -21.34
C PRO A 242 3.23 3.16 -21.23
N SER A 243 3.50 4.09 -22.15
CA SER A 243 2.80 5.38 -22.23
C SER A 243 1.34 5.26 -22.66
N ARG A 244 0.92 4.11 -23.20
CA ARG A 244 -0.45 3.91 -23.70
C ARG A 244 -1.48 4.06 -22.58
N SER A 245 -1.13 3.68 -21.35
CA SER A 245 -1.96 3.88 -20.16
C SER A 245 -2.22 5.36 -19.89
N ASP A 246 -1.17 6.20 -19.94
CA ASP A 246 -1.26 7.65 -19.79
C ASP A 246 -2.04 8.31 -20.95
N GLU A 247 -1.80 7.86 -22.18
CA GLU A 247 -2.51 8.36 -23.37
C GLU A 247 -4.01 7.99 -23.33
N HIS A 248 -4.34 6.77 -22.90
CA HIS A 248 -5.71 6.34 -22.68
C HIS A 248 -6.37 7.18 -21.58
N ALA A 249 -5.67 7.45 -20.46
CA ALA A 249 -6.17 8.30 -19.40
C ALA A 249 -6.44 9.74 -19.89
N GLN A 250 -5.52 10.32 -20.66
CA GLN A 250 -5.69 11.65 -21.26
C GLN A 250 -6.81 11.70 -22.31
N LEU A 251 -6.97 10.65 -23.12
CA LEU A 251 -8.07 10.52 -24.08
C LEU A 251 -9.42 10.47 -23.34
N VAL A 252 -9.53 9.62 -22.32
CA VAL A 252 -10.73 9.51 -21.48
C VAL A 252 -11.07 10.85 -20.82
N ALA A 253 -10.09 11.55 -20.26
CA ALA A 253 -10.29 12.86 -19.64
C ALA A 253 -10.83 13.89 -20.65
N ARG A 254 -10.27 13.95 -21.87
CA ARG A 254 -10.73 14.85 -22.94
C ARG A 254 -12.15 14.51 -23.40
N VAL A 255 -12.47 13.23 -23.60
CA VAL A 255 -13.81 12.80 -24.01
C VAL A 255 -14.83 13.11 -22.91
N ARG A 256 -14.50 12.84 -21.64
CA ARG A 256 -15.36 13.18 -20.50
C ARG A 256 -15.64 14.68 -20.45
N ALA A 257 -14.61 15.53 -20.49
CA ALA A 257 -14.76 16.98 -20.50
C ALA A 257 -15.65 17.46 -21.66
N HIS A 258 -15.42 16.94 -22.86
CA HIS A 258 -16.22 17.27 -24.04
C HIS A 258 -17.71 16.93 -23.88
N LEU A 259 -18.02 15.80 -23.24
CA LEU A 259 -19.38 15.35 -22.98
C LEU A 259 -20.04 16.16 -21.85
N THR A 260 -19.32 16.45 -20.77
CA THR A 260 -19.82 17.28 -19.65
C THR A 260 -20.19 18.70 -20.13
N GLU A 261 -19.45 19.28 -21.08
CA GLU A 261 -19.78 20.58 -21.66
C GLU A 261 -21.09 20.59 -22.48
N ARG A 262 -21.50 19.44 -23.04
CA ARG A 262 -22.58 19.35 -24.05
C ARG A 262 -23.81 18.59 -23.58
N HIS A 263 -23.70 17.88 -22.47
CA HIS A 263 -24.74 17.01 -21.96
C HIS A 263 -24.93 17.22 -20.46
N PRO A 264 -26.17 17.08 -19.94
CA PRO A 264 -26.41 16.98 -18.51
C PRO A 264 -25.59 15.85 -17.87
N ASP A 265 -25.16 16.02 -16.62
CA ASP A 265 -24.29 15.08 -15.90
C ASP A 265 -24.77 13.62 -15.96
N TYR A 266 -26.08 13.38 -15.93
CA TYR A 266 -26.66 12.03 -15.98
C TYR A 266 -26.53 11.33 -17.35
N MET A 267 -26.16 12.06 -18.41
CA MET A 267 -25.91 11.51 -19.75
C MET A 267 -24.42 11.29 -20.02
N VAL A 268 -23.54 11.74 -19.12
CA VAL A 268 -22.09 11.49 -19.22
C VAL A 268 -21.82 10.06 -18.71
N PRO A 269 -21.21 9.18 -19.51
CA PRO A 269 -20.89 7.82 -19.08
C PRO A 269 -20.04 7.78 -17.81
N ALA A 270 -20.43 6.91 -16.87
CA ALA A 270 -19.64 6.67 -15.66
C ALA A 270 -18.26 6.05 -15.99
N PHE A 271 -18.21 5.17 -16.99
CA PHE A 271 -17.02 4.46 -17.42
C PHE A 271 -16.68 4.72 -18.88
N PHE A 272 -15.38 4.75 -19.17
CA PHE A 272 -14.85 4.79 -20.52
C PHE A 272 -13.80 3.69 -20.63
N THR A 273 -14.03 2.73 -21.54
CA THR A 273 -13.06 1.69 -21.87
C THR A 273 -12.52 1.97 -23.27
N VAL A 274 -11.22 2.22 -23.37
CA VAL A 274 -10.55 2.42 -24.67
C VAL A 274 -10.25 1.04 -25.26
N LEU A 275 -10.71 0.81 -26.49
CA LEU A 275 -10.45 -0.41 -27.25
C LEU A 275 -9.73 -0.05 -28.54
N ASP A 276 -8.69 -0.81 -28.87
CA ASP A 276 -7.99 -0.67 -30.16
C ASP A 276 -8.92 -0.98 -31.34
N ARG A 277 -9.85 -1.92 -31.14
CA ARG A 277 -10.86 -2.33 -32.12
C ARG A 277 -12.13 -2.78 -31.43
N LEU A 278 -13.28 -2.42 -32.00
CA LEU A 278 -14.56 -2.93 -31.54
C LEU A 278 -14.69 -4.42 -31.90
N PRO A 279 -15.10 -5.29 -30.96
CA PRO A 279 -15.42 -6.68 -31.28
C PRO A 279 -16.65 -6.71 -32.20
N LEU A 280 -16.53 -7.42 -33.31
CA LEU A 280 -17.61 -7.57 -34.30
C LEU A 280 -18.04 -9.04 -34.38
N THR A 281 -19.34 -9.25 -34.51
CA THR A 281 -19.95 -10.51 -34.91
C THR A 281 -19.52 -10.89 -36.33
N ALA A 282 -19.71 -12.15 -36.71
CA ALA A 282 -19.42 -12.65 -38.08
C ALA A 282 -20.14 -11.85 -39.19
N ASN A 283 -21.22 -11.15 -38.86
CA ASN A 283 -21.98 -10.30 -39.78
C ASN A 283 -21.55 -8.82 -39.74
N GLY A 284 -20.43 -8.48 -39.08
CA GLY A 284 -19.86 -7.13 -39.01
C GLY A 284 -20.57 -6.16 -38.05
N LYS A 285 -21.52 -6.62 -37.24
CA LYS A 285 -22.15 -5.80 -36.17
C LYS A 285 -21.34 -5.88 -34.87
N VAL A 286 -21.35 -4.83 -34.05
CA VAL A 286 -20.71 -4.84 -32.71
C VAL A 286 -21.26 -5.99 -31.87
N ASP A 287 -20.37 -6.85 -31.37
CA ASP A 287 -20.72 -7.92 -30.46
C ASP A 287 -20.68 -7.40 -29.02
N GLN A 288 -21.86 -7.03 -28.51
CA GLN A 288 -22.00 -6.47 -27.16
C GLN A 288 -21.61 -7.44 -26.06
N ARG A 289 -21.68 -8.76 -26.30
CA ARG A 289 -21.29 -9.77 -25.29
C ARG A 289 -19.78 -9.96 -25.21
N ALA A 290 -19.07 -9.57 -26.27
CA ALA A 290 -17.62 -9.62 -26.33
C ALA A 290 -16.95 -8.30 -25.93
N LEU A 291 -17.73 -7.26 -25.63
CA LEU A 291 -17.19 -6.05 -25.02
C LEU A 291 -16.69 -6.40 -23.61
N PRO A 292 -15.47 -5.98 -23.24
CA PRO A 292 -14.99 -6.17 -21.88
C PRO A 292 -15.91 -5.45 -20.90
N ASP A 293 -16.18 -6.10 -19.77
CA ASP A 293 -16.88 -5.46 -18.66
C ASP A 293 -16.07 -4.20 -18.27
N PRO A 294 -16.70 -3.05 -17.95
CA PRO A 294 -16.00 -1.88 -17.43
C PRO A 294 -15.42 -2.22 -16.06
N GLY A 295 -14.31 -2.95 -16.05
CA GLY A 295 -13.68 -3.52 -14.87
C GLY A 295 -13.04 -2.44 -14.02
N LEU A 296 -13.71 -2.12 -12.92
CA LEU A 296 -13.18 -1.83 -11.59
C LEU A 296 -11.65 -1.73 -11.54
N ARG A 297 -11.12 -0.51 -11.52
CA ARG A 297 -9.71 -0.24 -11.22
C ARG A 297 -9.45 -0.60 -9.76
N SER A 298 -8.68 -1.64 -9.45
CA SER A 298 -7.99 -1.76 -8.15
C SER A 298 -6.72 -0.89 -8.10
N THR A 299 -6.20 -0.76 -6.90
CA THR A 299 -5.95 0.50 -6.21
C THR A 299 -4.49 0.58 -5.76
N GLU A 300 -3.58 0.84 -6.71
CA GLU A 300 -2.13 0.94 -6.38
C GLU A 300 -1.44 2.19 -6.95
N GLN A 301 -2.14 3.07 -7.69
CA GLN A 301 -1.51 4.21 -8.38
C GLN A 301 -1.95 5.59 -7.90
N GLY A 302 -2.85 5.68 -6.91
CA GLY A 302 -3.32 6.95 -6.35
C GLY A 302 -2.64 7.33 -5.03
N ARG A 303 -2.74 8.60 -4.62
CA ARG A 303 -2.14 9.06 -3.36
C ARG A 303 -2.82 8.39 -2.16
N ALA A 304 -2.03 8.06 -1.14
CA ALA A 304 -2.55 7.54 0.11
C ALA A 304 -3.33 8.62 0.88
N PRO A 305 -4.20 8.24 1.84
CA PRO A 305 -4.84 9.18 2.77
C PRO A 305 -3.84 10.09 3.46
N ARG A 306 -4.10 11.40 3.44
CA ARG A 306 -3.26 12.45 4.06
C ARG A 306 -3.81 12.89 5.41
N SER A 307 -5.03 12.49 5.75
CA SER A 307 -5.70 12.83 7.01
C SER A 307 -6.53 11.66 7.54
N PRO A 308 -6.82 11.63 8.86
CA PRO A 308 -7.71 10.63 9.45
C PRO A 308 -9.10 10.59 8.79
N GLN A 309 -9.59 11.74 8.32
CA GLN A 309 -10.86 11.84 7.61
C GLN A 309 -10.78 11.19 6.23
N GLU A 310 -9.70 11.44 5.47
CA GLU A 310 -9.46 10.75 4.20
C GLU A 310 -9.33 9.23 4.42
N GLU A 311 -8.73 8.78 5.52
CA GLU A 311 -8.59 7.36 5.84
C GLU A 311 -9.94 6.69 6.18
N VAL A 312 -10.82 7.40 6.89
CA VAL A 312 -12.20 6.95 7.11
C VAL A 312 -12.98 6.92 5.79
N LEU A 313 -12.85 7.94 4.96
CA LEU A 313 -13.50 8.01 3.65
C LEU A 313 -13.02 6.89 2.71
N CYS A 314 -11.71 6.63 2.63
CA CYS A 314 -11.13 5.53 1.87
C CYS A 314 -11.68 4.17 2.32
N ARG A 315 -11.77 3.92 3.64
CA ARG A 315 -12.38 2.69 4.17
C ARG A 315 -13.86 2.59 3.82
N LEU A 316 -14.63 3.68 3.96
CA LEU A 316 -16.05 3.69 3.62
C LEU A 316 -16.29 3.49 2.12
N PHE A 317 -15.43 4.03 1.27
CA PHE A 317 -15.43 3.76 -0.17
C PHE A 317 -15.16 2.28 -0.41
N ALA A 318 -14.08 1.72 0.14
CA ALA A 318 -13.71 0.32 0.00
C ALA A 318 -14.84 -0.63 0.45
N ASP A 319 -15.43 -0.38 1.63
CA ASP A 319 -16.52 -1.18 2.21
C ASP A 319 -17.82 -1.14 1.39
N VAL A 320 -18.10 -0.01 0.73
CA VAL A 320 -19.31 0.13 -0.10
C VAL A 320 -19.10 -0.47 -1.48
N LEU A 321 -17.88 -0.37 -2.00
CA LEU A 321 -17.50 -0.84 -3.32
C LEU A 321 -17.02 -2.30 -3.33
N GLY A 322 -16.86 -2.92 -2.16
CA GLY A 322 -16.37 -4.30 -2.01
C GLY A 322 -14.89 -4.45 -2.41
N GLN A 323 -14.08 -3.40 -2.23
CA GLN A 323 -12.66 -3.39 -2.57
C GLN A 323 -11.78 -3.64 -1.34
N ALA A 324 -10.59 -4.20 -1.54
CA ALA A 324 -9.61 -4.41 -0.46
C ALA A 324 -9.03 -3.09 0.07
N SER A 325 -8.85 -2.09 -0.80
CA SER A 325 -8.37 -0.75 -0.47
C SER A 325 -8.88 0.28 -1.47
N VAL A 326 -8.87 1.56 -1.11
CA VAL A 326 -9.19 2.72 -1.96
C VAL A 326 -8.23 3.87 -1.60
N THR A 327 -7.63 4.51 -2.61
CA THR A 327 -6.74 5.67 -2.48
C THR A 327 -7.53 6.99 -2.55
N ILE A 328 -6.92 8.13 -2.22
CA ILE A 328 -7.70 9.38 -2.13
C ILE A 328 -8.14 9.93 -3.49
N ASP A 329 -7.42 9.57 -4.54
CA ASP A 329 -7.65 10.02 -5.91
C ASP A 329 -8.56 9.06 -6.69
N ASP A 330 -8.93 7.92 -6.08
CA ASP A 330 -9.80 6.97 -6.73
C ASP A 330 -11.23 7.50 -6.82
N ASP A 331 -11.75 7.50 -8.05
CA ASP A 331 -13.10 7.93 -8.36
C ASP A 331 -14.10 6.82 -8.01
N PHE A 332 -15.03 7.13 -7.11
CA PHE A 332 -16.07 6.23 -6.62
C PHE A 332 -16.86 5.56 -7.73
N PHE A 333 -17.20 6.29 -8.80
CA PHE A 333 -17.94 5.74 -9.92
C PHE A 333 -17.02 4.93 -10.82
N ALA A 334 -15.77 5.34 -11.04
CA ALA A 334 -14.78 4.54 -11.76
C ALA A 334 -14.42 3.23 -11.05
N LEU A 335 -14.64 3.17 -9.73
CA LEU A 335 -14.50 1.98 -8.88
C LEU A 335 -15.80 1.15 -8.77
N GLY A 336 -16.79 1.32 -9.65
CA GLY A 336 -18.01 0.51 -9.64
C GLY A 336 -19.17 1.07 -8.83
N GLY A 337 -19.00 2.25 -8.25
CA GLY A 337 -20.06 2.96 -7.56
C GLY A 337 -21.22 3.29 -8.51
N HIS A 338 -22.44 3.13 -8.03
CA HIS A 338 -23.66 3.53 -8.74
C HIS A 338 -24.62 4.23 -7.77
N SER A 339 -25.72 4.81 -8.26
CA SER A 339 -26.59 5.69 -7.45
C SER A 339 -27.09 5.09 -6.12
N LEU A 340 -27.30 3.77 -6.07
CA LEU A 340 -27.68 3.07 -4.83
C LEU A 340 -26.50 2.91 -3.86
N LEU A 341 -25.30 2.58 -4.36
CA LEU A 341 -24.08 2.56 -3.56
C LEU A 341 -23.67 3.95 -3.13
N ALA A 342 -23.83 4.96 -3.98
CA ALA A 342 -23.64 6.38 -3.66
C ALA A 342 -24.56 6.80 -2.52
N ALA A 343 -25.85 6.46 -2.58
CA ALA A 343 -26.78 6.73 -1.48
C ALA A 343 -26.34 6.03 -0.18
N ARG A 344 -25.91 4.76 -0.26
CA ARG A 344 -25.37 3.99 0.87
C ARG A 344 -24.10 4.60 1.45
N LEU A 345 -23.16 5.00 0.59
CA LEU A 345 -21.91 5.65 0.94
C LEU A 345 -22.21 6.96 1.65
N ILE A 346 -23.07 7.80 1.09
CA ILE A 346 -23.46 9.07 1.70
C ILE A 346 -24.10 8.85 3.07
N THR A 347 -25.00 7.87 3.21
CA THR A 347 -25.57 7.54 4.53
C THR A 347 -24.50 7.09 5.52
N ARG A 348 -23.53 6.28 5.10
CA ARG A 348 -22.43 5.81 5.96
C ARG A 348 -21.44 6.92 6.29
N VAL A 349 -21.13 7.81 5.34
CA VAL A 349 -20.27 8.98 5.54
C VAL A 349 -20.94 9.96 6.50
N ARG A 350 -22.24 10.24 6.34
CA ARG A 350 -23.03 11.01 7.31
C ARG A 350 -23.00 10.39 8.70
N ALA A 351 -23.15 9.07 8.80
CA ALA A 351 -23.11 8.37 10.08
C ALA A 351 -21.71 8.37 10.73
N ALA A 352 -20.66 8.19 9.93
CA ALA A 352 -19.28 8.06 10.41
C ALA A 352 -18.63 9.42 10.72
N LEU A 353 -18.92 10.45 9.93
CA LEU A 353 -18.31 11.78 10.05
C LEU A 353 -19.26 12.83 10.64
N GLY A 354 -20.55 12.53 10.77
CA GLY A 354 -21.54 13.45 11.35
C GLY A 354 -21.82 14.71 10.54
N THR A 355 -21.53 14.68 9.25
CA THR A 355 -21.68 15.82 8.35
C THR A 355 -22.94 15.72 7.50
N GLU A 356 -23.57 16.87 7.21
CA GLU A 356 -24.65 16.98 6.23
C GLU A 356 -24.06 16.96 4.81
N LEU A 357 -23.81 15.76 4.26
CA LEU A 357 -23.27 15.61 2.91
C LEU A 357 -24.38 15.31 1.91
N ALA A 358 -24.73 16.24 1.03
CA ALA A 358 -25.71 16.00 -0.03
C ALA A 358 -25.20 14.92 -1.01
N VAL A 359 -26.09 14.04 -1.50
CA VAL A 359 -25.72 13.01 -2.49
C VAL A 359 -25.08 13.64 -3.73
N ARG A 360 -25.54 14.83 -4.12
CA ARG A 360 -24.98 15.65 -5.18
C ARG A 360 -23.47 15.93 -5.02
N ALA A 361 -22.96 16.02 -3.79
CA ALA A 361 -21.56 16.30 -3.53
C ALA A 361 -20.63 15.17 -4.02
N LEU A 362 -21.05 13.91 -3.86
CA LEU A 362 -20.30 12.77 -4.40
C LEU A 362 -20.31 12.73 -5.93
N PHE A 363 -21.35 13.25 -6.58
CA PHE A 363 -21.38 13.36 -8.05
C PHE A 363 -20.50 14.49 -8.58
N GLU A 364 -20.38 15.59 -7.84
CA GLU A 364 -19.57 16.75 -8.22
C GLU A 364 -18.07 16.55 -7.92
N THR A 365 -17.75 15.79 -6.88
CA THR A 365 -16.37 15.41 -6.51
C THR A 365 -16.32 13.93 -6.13
N PRO A 366 -16.16 13.03 -7.11
CA PRO A 366 -16.33 11.59 -6.90
C PRO A 366 -15.12 10.90 -6.24
N THR A 367 -14.11 11.64 -5.82
CA THR A 367 -12.93 11.11 -5.14
C THR A 367 -12.99 11.36 -3.64
N VAL A 368 -12.26 10.58 -2.85
CA VAL A 368 -12.12 10.81 -1.41
C VAL A 368 -11.49 12.18 -1.12
N ALA A 369 -10.46 12.57 -1.88
CA ALA A 369 -9.82 13.88 -1.75
C ALA A 369 -10.83 15.03 -2.01
N GLY A 370 -11.59 14.96 -3.09
CA GLY A 370 -12.57 15.99 -3.42
C GLY A 370 -13.74 16.05 -2.44
N LEU A 371 -14.15 14.89 -1.90
CA LEU A 371 -15.13 14.84 -0.82
C LEU A 371 -14.60 15.42 0.50
N ALA A 372 -13.34 15.14 0.84
CA ALA A 372 -12.69 15.73 2.01
C ALA A 372 -12.59 17.26 1.89
N GLU A 373 -12.28 17.79 0.70
CA GLU A 373 -12.25 19.23 0.43
C GLU A 373 -13.64 19.87 0.63
N ARG A 374 -14.69 19.28 0.06
CA ARG A 374 -16.08 19.79 0.20
C ARG A 374 -16.64 19.73 1.61
N LEU A 375 -16.12 18.83 2.43
CA LEU A 375 -16.46 18.74 3.84
C LEU A 375 -15.81 19.87 4.67
N GLY A 376 -15.05 20.78 4.05
CA GLY A 376 -14.38 21.90 4.73
C GLY A 376 -13.18 21.45 5.57
N VAL A 377 -12.56 20.33 5.17
CA VAL A 377 -11.41 19.71 5.82
C VAL A 377 -10.09 20.11 5.13
N SER A 378 -10.15 20.73 3.95
CA SER A 378 -9.03 21.41 3.30
C SER A 378 -9.02 22.90 3.65
N ASP A 379 -8.68 23.21 4.88
CA ASP A 379 -8.17 24.54 5.22
C ASP A 379 -6.87 24.27 5.95
N GLY A 380 -5.76 24.83 5.46
CA GLY A 380 -4.37 24.37 5.64
C GLY A 380 -3.84 24.23 7.07
N SER A 381 -4.49 23.42 7.91
CA SER A 381 -4.07 23.01 9.23
C SER A 381 -3.11 21.85 9.09
N ASP A 382 -1.90 22.00 9.62
CA ASP A 382 -0.94 20.92 9.76
C ASP A 382 -1.61 19.77 10.55
N ALA A 383 -1.34 18.51 10.18
CA ALA A 383 -1.86 17.34 10.91
C ALA A 383 -1.37 17.29 12.38
N PHE A 384 -0.40 18.14 12.70
CA PHE A 384 0.16 18.35 14.03
C PHE A 384 -0.31 19.63 14.73
N ASP A 385 -1.19 20.43 14.11
CA ASP A 385 -1.71 21.66 14.71
C ASP A 385 -2.23 21.41 16.14
N VAL A 386 -1.90 22.35 17.04
CA VAL A 386 -2.30 22.29 18.46
C VAL A 386 -3.79 22.08 18.62
N MET A 387 -4.60 22.65 17.72
CA MET A 387 -6.04 22.47 17.73
C MET A 387 -6.48 21.67 16.51
N LEU A 388 -6.55 20.35 16.68
CA LEU A 388 -6.89 19.40 15.63
C LEU A 388 -8.41 19.15 15.59
N PRO A 389 -9.14 19.61 14.58
CA PRO A 389 -10.54 19.26 14.42
C PRO A 389 -10.68 17.81 13.97
N LEU A 390 -11.07 16.92 14.90
CA LEU A 390 -11.38 15.53 14.58
C LEU A 390 -12.72 15.41 13.85
N ARG A 391 -13.71 16.22 14.27
CA ARG A 391 -15.01 16.40 13.59
C ARG A 391 -15.45 17.85 13.72
N ARG A 392 -15.59 18.54 12.58
CA ARG A 392 -16.12 19.91 12.51
C ARG A 392 -17.64 19.90 12.35
N GLY A 393 -18.29 20.93 12.88
CA GLY A 393 -19.72 21.18 12.68
C GLY A 393 -20.63 20.32 13.55
N GLY A 394 -21.89 20.76 13.64
CA GLY A 394 -22.88 20.20 14.57
C GLY A 394 -23.56 21.28 15.41
N ASP A 395 -24.68 20.94 16.03
CA ASP A 395 -25.48 21.84 16.88
C ASP A 395 -25.34 21.52 18.38
N ARG A 396 -24.49 20.54 18.74
CA ARG A 396 -24.17 20.21 20.14
C ARG A 396 -22.90 20.90 20.62
N ALA A 397 -22.75 21.01 21.94
CA ALA A 397 -21.54 21.54 22.56
C ALA A 397 -20.31 20.65 22.25
N PRO A 398 -19.18 21.22 21.81
CA PRO A 398 -17.98 20.47 21.47
C PRO A 398 -17.42 19.61 22.61
N LEU A 399 -16.77 18.50 22.25
CA LEU A 399 -15.90 17.74 23.14
C LEU A 399 -14.45 18.06 22.82
N PHE A 400 -13.68 18.49 23.83
CA PHE A 400 -12.24 18.75 23.70
C PHE A 400 -11.44 17.61 24.34
N CYS A 401 -10.60 16.96 23.53
CA CYS A 401 -9.81 15.79 23.92
C CYS A 401 -8.34 16.16 24.04
N LEU A 402 -7.76 16.06 25.24
CA LEU A 402 -6.41 16.53 25.54
C LEU A 402 -5.37 15.42 25.37
N HIS A 403 -4.22 15.75 24.79
CA HIS A 403 -3.21 14.76 24.43
C HIS A 403 -2.64 13.98 25.63
N PRO A 404 -2.26 12.71 25.45
CA PRO A 404 -1.47 11.93 26.42
C PRO A 404 0.00 12.39 26.40
N ALA A 405 0.88 11.69 27.14
CA ALA A 405 2.31 12.02 27.20
C ALA A 405 2.98 12.12 25.81
N GLY A 406 2.53 11.35 24.82
CA GLY A 406 3.02 11.43 23.44
C GLY A 406 2.58 12.68 22.64
N GLY A 407 1.83 13.61 23.20
CA GLY A 407 1.53 14.89 22.54
C GLY A 407 0.49 14.85 21.42
N ILE A 408 0.07 13.67 20.97
CA ILE A 408 -0.82 13.48 19.82
C ILE A 408 -2.22 13.02 20.27
N SER A 409 -3.25 13.74 19.83
CA SER A 409 -4.66 13.49 20.18
C SER A 409 -5.40 12.56 19.18
N TRP A 410 -4.70 11.95 18.24
CA TRP A 410 -5.27 11.00 17.27
C TRP A 410 -5.86 9.74 17.92
N VAL A 411 -5.38 9.39 19.12
CA VAL A 411 -5.88 8.28 19.95
C VAL A 411 -7.39 8.36 20.24
N TYR A 412 -7.98 9.55 20.12
CA TYR A 412 -9.40 9.79 20.34
C TYR A 412 -10.27 9.65 19.07
N SER A 413 -9.67 9.43 17.90
CA SER A 413 -10.39 9.30 16.62
C SER A 413 -11.43 8.18 16.63
N GLY A 414 -11.18 7.09 17.37
CA GLY A 414 -12.13 5.99 17.54
C GLY A 414 -13.47 6.43 18.16
N LEU A 415 -13.50 7.49 18.98
CA LEU A 415 -14.73 7.99 19.61
C LEU A 415 -15.74 8.49 18.59
N LEU A 416 -15.29 8.98 17.43
CA LEU A 416 -16.15 9.60 16.41
C LEU A 416 -17.26 8.66 15.93
N ARG A 417 -16.97 7.35 15.89
CA ARG A 417 -17.91 6.29 15.46
C ARG A 417 -19.07 6.06 16.44
N HIS A 418 -18.95 6.55 17.67
CA HIS A 418 -19.84 6.20 18.78
C HIS A 418 -20.54 7.41 19.43
N LEU A 419 -20.04 8.63 19.25
CA LEU A 419 -20.64 9.86 19.77
C LEU A 419 -21.71 10.45 18.82
N ASP A 420 -22.67 11.23 19.36
CA ASP A 420 -23.71 11.94 18.54
C ASP A 420 -23.01 12.64 17.36
N PRO A 421 -23.38 12.32 16.11
CA PRO A 421 -22.72 12.86 14.94
C PRO A 421 -22.81 14.39 14.84
N ARG A 422 -23.80 15.02 15.49
CA ARG A 422 -23.95 16.49 15.57
C ARG A 422 -23.08 17.15 16.65
N ARG A 423 -22.16 16.41 17.28
CA ARG A 423 -21.22 16.95 18.27
C ARG A 423 -19.85 17.20 17.67
N PRO A 424 -19.37 18.46 17.61
CA PRO A 424 -18.00 18.76 17.24
C PRO A 424 -17.01 18.08 18.21
N VAL A 425 -15.88 17.61 17.69
CA VAL A 425 -14.81 17.00 18.50
C VAL A 425 -13.47 17.58 18.08
N TYR A 426 -12.72 18.08 19.05
CA TYR A 426 -11.42 18.70 18.85
C TYR A 426 -10.37 17.98 19.68
N GLY A 427 -9.31 17.51 19.06
CA GLY A 427 -8.09 17.07 19.73
C GLY A 427 -7.18 18.25 20.01
N ILE A 428 -6.63 18.34 21.22
CA ILE A 428 -5.64 19.35 21.59
C ILE A 428 -4.28 18.67 21.64
N GLN A 429 -3.37 19.04 20.75
CA GLN A 429 -2.03 18.47 20.61
C GLN A 429 -0.98 19.33 21.32
N ALA A 430 0.19 18.76 21.62
CA ALA A 430 1.27 19.51 22.25
C ALA A 430 1.88 20.56 21.29
N PRO A 431 2.04 21.84 21.71
CA PRO A 431 2.63 22.90 20.89
C PRO A 431 4.02 22.60 20.32
N GLY A 432 4.83 21.84 21.05
CA GLY A 432 6.17 21.44 20.62
C GLY A 432 6.19 20.57 19.37
N LEU A 433 5.05 20.02 18.92
CA LEU A 433 4.96 19.26 17.67
C LEU A 433 5.05 20.17 16.43
N THR A 434 4.57 21.42 16.51
CA THR A 434 4.59 22.38 15.39
C THR A 434 5.66 23.45 15.53
N GLU A 435 5.89 23.95 16.75
CA GLU A 435 6.87 25.01 17.03
C GLU A 435 7.84 24.55 18.11
N ARG A 436 9.09 24.22 17.73
CA ARG A 436 10.08 23.68 18.68
C ARG A 436 10.36 24.63 19.84
N GLY A 437 10.51 24.05 21.04
CA GLY A 437 10.85 24.80 22.26
C GLY A 437 9.72 25.68 22.82
N THR A 438 8.49 25.55 22.31
CA THR A 438 7.33 26.34 22.76
C THR A 438 6.46 25.64 23.80
N THR A 439 6.68 24.34 24.08
CA THR A 439 5.89 23.63 25.09
C THR A 439 6.20 24.20 26.49
N PRO A 440 5.20 24.77 27.18
CA PRO A 440 5.39 25.25 28.55
C PRO A 440 5.87 24.13 29.49
N ASP A 441 6.63 24.51 30.53
CA ASP A 441 7.27 23.56 31.46
C ASP A 441 6.35 23.03 32.58
N THR A 442 5.10 23.51 32.66
CA THR A 442 4.17 23.16 33.74
C THR A 442 2.78 22.87 33.21
N ILE A 443 2.05 22.00 33.92
CA ILE A 443 0.65 21.69 33.64
C ILE A 443 -0.22 22.96 33.67
N ALA A 444 0.04 23.87 34.61
CA ALA A 444 -0.72 25.10 34.76
C ALA A 444 -0.58 26.04 33.55
N ALA A 445 0.64 26.20 33.01
CA ALA A 445 0.88 27.03 31.84
C ALA A 445 0.26 26.43 30.57
N LEU A 446 0.36 25.11 30.38
CA LEU A 446 -0.33 24.40 29.30
C LEU A 446 -1.85 24.53 29.41
N ALA A 447 -2.40 24.38 30.62
CA ALA A 447 -3.83 24.51 30.84
C ALA A 447 -4.34 25.92 30.50
N ALA A 448 -3.56 26.97 30.78
CA ALA A 448 -3.91 28.33 30.41
C ALA A 448 -3.91 28.54 28.88
N ASP A 449 -2.90 28.02 28.16
CA ASP A 449 -2.86 28.08 26.70
C ASP A 449 -4.03 27.31 26.08
N TYR A 450 -4.30 26.09 26.56
CA TYR A 450 -5.39 25.28 26.06
C TYR A 450 -6.76 25.86 26.37
N ALA A 451 -6.97 26.43 27.56
CA ALA A 451 -8.19 27.17 27.88
C ALA A 451 -8.38 28.36 26.92
N HIS A 452 -7.32 29.12 26.63
CA HIS A 452 -7.38 30.22 25.66
C HIS A 452 -7.80 29.74 24.26
N ARG A 453 -7.20 28.65 23.76
CA ARG A 453 -7.52 28.07 22.44
C ARG A 453 -8.93 27.48 22.39
N ILE A 454 -9.38 26.83 23.47
CA ILE A 454 -10.75 26.33 23.59
C ILE A 454 -11.74 27.49 23.46
N ARG A 455 -11.48 28.63 24.11
CA ARG A 455 -12.33 29.83 24.05
C ARG A 455 -12.39 30.47 22.67
N GLN A 456 -11.37 30.28 21.83
CA GLN A 456 -11.41 30.73 20.43
C GLN A 456 -12.42 29.92 19.60
N ILE A 457 -12.71 28.67 19.98
CA ILE A 457 -13.70 27.81 19.32
C ILE A 457 -15.07 27.97 19.96
N GLN A 458 -15.13 27.91 21.29
CA GLN A 458 -16.34 28.02 22.08
C GLN A 458 -16.14 29.13 23.13
N PRO A 459 -16.62 30.36 22.88
CA PRO A 459 -16.36 31.50 23.78
C PRO A 459 -16.90 31.35 25.20
N ASP A 460 -18.02 30.62 25.35
CA ASP A 460 -18.79 30.47 26.59
C ASP A 460 -19.14 28.99 26.86
N GLY A 461 -19.10 28.59 28.13
CA GLY A 461 -19.49 27.25 28.56
C GLY A 461 -20.99 26.93 28.42
N PRO A 462 -21.42 25.68 28.68
CA PRO A 462 -20.64 24.64 29.35
C PRO A 462 -19.62 23.94 28.44
N TYR A 463 -18.43 23.67 28.98
CA TYR A 463 -17.38 22.90 28.29
C TYR A 463 -17.44 21.41 28.63
N HIS A 464 -17.02 20.57 27.70
CA HIS A 464 -16.81 19.14 27.91
C HIS A 464 -15.38 18.76 27.58
N LEU A 465 -14.68 18.17 28.56
CA LEU A 465 -13.25 17.87 28.48
C LEU A 465 -13.03 16.38 28.70
N LEU A 466 -12.10 15.80 27.95
CA LEU A 466 -11.70 14.40 28.06
C LEU A 466 -10.19 14.29 27.93
N GLY A 467 -9.57 13.42 28.72
CA GLY A 467 -8.16 13.09 28.51
C GLY A 467 -7.73 11.77 29.12
N TRP A 468 -6.80 11.12 28.44
CA TRP A 468 -6.16 9.86 28.82
C TRP A 468 -4.74 10.09 29.31
N SER A 469 -4.37 9.39 30.39
CA SER A 469 -3.05 9.51 31.00
C SER A 469 -2.76 10.97 31.41
N LEU A 470 -1.62 11.56 30.99
CA LEU A 470 -1.34 13.00 31.18
C LEU A 470 -2.52 13.90 30.72
N GLY A 471 -3.19 13.53 29.63
CA GLY A 471 -4.32 14.27 29.09
C GLY A 471 -5.45 14.44 30.11
N GLY A 472 -5.66 13.48 31.02
CA GLY A 472 -6.66 13.60 32.08
C GLY A 472 -6.27 14.66 33.12
N LEU A 473 -4.98 14.74 33.47
CA LEU A 473 -4.47 15.79 34.36
C LEU A 473 -4.61 17.18 33.70
N LEU A 474 -4.31 17.26 32.40
CA LEU A 474 -4.51 18.48 31.62
C LEU A 474 -6.00 18.86 31.52
N ALA A 475 -6.89 17.88 31.29
CA ALA A 475 -8.33 18.12 31.20
C ALA A 475 -8.87 18.72 32.50
N HIS A 476 -8.42 18.18 33.63
CA HIS A 476 -8.74 18.68 34.96
C HIS A 476 -8.16 20.07 35.21
N ALA A 477 -6.90 20.31 34.84
CA ALA A 477 -6.26 21.62 35.00
C ALA A 477 -6.93 22.70 34.12
N VAL A 478 -7.29 22.37 32.89
CA VAL A 478 -8.06 23.27 32.00
C VAL A 478 -9.43 23.56 32.60
N ALA A 479 -10.11 22.56 33.16
CA ALA A 479 -11.37 22.77 33.86
C ALA A 479 -11.21 23.76 35.02
N HIS A 480 -10.15 23.59 35.82
CA HIS A 480 -9.84 24.49 36.93
C HIS A 480 -9.61 25.92 36.45
N THR A 481 -8.83 26.11 35.38
CA THR A 481 -8.59 27.43 34.77
C THR A 481 -9.91 28.07 34.33
N LEU A 482 -10.72 27.36 33.53
CA LEU A 482 -11.99 27.87 33.02
C LEU A 482 -12.97 28.22 34.15
N GLU A 483 -13.11 27.37 35.16
CA GLU A 483 -13.98 27.64 36.31
C GLU A 483 -13.48 28.81 37.17
N SER A 484 -12.16 29.00 37.28
CA SER A 484 -11.58 30.14 38.00
C SER A 484 -11.90 31.46 37.32
N GLU A 485 -12.08 31.44 35.99
CA GLU A 485 -12.51 32.56 35.16
C GLU A 485 -14.03 32.74 35.13
N GLY A 486 -14.80 31.93 35.88
CA GLY A 486 -16.26 32.05 36.00
C GLY A 486 -17.06 31.22 35.00
N GLU A 487 -16.41 30.43 34.17
CA GLU A 487 -17.07 29.55 33.23
C GLU A 487 -17.66 28.30 33.89
N ARG A 488 -18.60 27.64 33.19
CA ARG A 488 -19.10 26.33 33.59
C ARG A 488 -18.43 25.24 32.78
N VAL A 489 -18.02 24.17 33.44
CA VAL A 489 -17.56 22.92 32.80
C VAL A 489 -18.55 21.84 33.22
N ALA A 490 -19.15 21.15 32.26
CA ALA A 490 -20.21 20.17 32.52
C ALA A 490 -19.67 18.75 32.65
N THR A 491 -18.54 18.45 32.02
CA THR A 491 -17.97 17.10 32.04
C THR A 491 -16.47 17.16 32.01
N VAL A 492 -15.83 16.46 32.94
CA VAL A 492 -14.39 16.18 32.91
C VAL A 492 -14.21 14.66 32.99
N ALA A 493 -13.86 14.07 31.85
CA ALA A 493 -13.63 12.64 31.74
C ALA A 493 -12.14 12.31 31.80
N LEU A 494 -11.77 11.44 32.74
CA LEU A 494 -10.41 11.05 33.07
C LEU A 494 -10.23 9.56 32.74
N LEU A 495 -9.36 9.25 31.80
CA LEU A 495 -9.06 7.88 31.41
C LEU A 495 -7.73 7.49 32.07
N ASP A 496 -7.86 6.76 33.19
CA ASP A 496 -6.76 6.20 34.00
C ASP A 496 -5.62 7.20 34.28
N ALA A 497 -6.00 8.40 34.69
CA ALA A 497 -5.10 9.50 35.05
C ALA A 497 -5.03 9.64 36.57
N TYR A 498 -3.84 9.78 37.15
CA TYR A 498 -3.70 9.87 38.61
C TYR A 498 -2.93 11.13 39.01
N PRO A 499 -3.45 11.92 39.96
CA PRO A 499 -2.87 13.20 40.29
C PRO A 499 -1.62 13.06 41.16
N ASP A 500 -1.34 11.86 41.69
CA ASP A 500 -0.38 11.58 42.76
C ASP A 500 0.66 10.49 42.44
N ILE A 501 0.97 10.31 41.16
CA ILE A 501 2.07 9.45 40.74
C ILE A 501 3.39 10.05 41.25
N GLU A 502 4.19 9.24 41.96
CA GLU A 502 5.52 9.65 42.43
C GLU A 502 6.54 9.55 41.30
N ARG A 503 7.49 10.50 41.27
CA ARG A 503 8.61 10.45 40.33
C ARG A 503 9.53 9.28 40.71
N PRO A 504 9.88 8.39 39.76
CA PRO A 504 10.91 7.38 39.97
C PRO A 504 12.25 8.01 40.39
N GLY A 505 13.04 7.31 41.22
CA GLY A 505 14.32 7.81 41.77
C GLY A 505 15.44 8.07 40.73
N ASP A 506 16.55 8.65 41.22
CA ASP A 506 17.62 9.45 40.58
C ASP A 506 18.31 9.04 39.25
N ASP A 507 17.86 8.04 38.48
CA ASP A 507 18.48 7.67 37.18
C ASP A 507 17.77 8.32 35.97
N SER A 508 17.43 9.61 36.07
CA SER A 508 16.63 10.33 35.06
C SER A 508 17.16 10.21 33.62
N ALA A 509 18.49 10.29 33.41
CA ALA A 509 19.07 10.23 32.07
C ALA A 509 19.01 8.83 31.45
N GLN A 510 19.25 7.77 32.23
CA GLN A 510 19.12 6.38 31.73
C GLN A 510 17.66 6.03 31.45
N GLN A 511 16.76 6.56 32.26
CA GLN A 511 15.33 6.35 32.10
C GLN A 511 14.78 7.10 30.89
N GLU A 512 15.27 8.31 30.61
CA GLU A 512 14.95 9.07 29.39
C GLU A 512 15.44 8.38 28.12
N ALA A 513 16.66 7.81 28.14
CA ALA A 513 17.15 7.00 27.03
C ALA A 513 16.30 5.72 26.84
N ALA A 514 15.87 5.07 27.92
CA ALA A 514 14.98 3.92 27.85
C ALA A 514 13.57 4.28 27.31
N MET A 515 13.02 5.43 27.71
CA MET A 515 11.74 5.93 27.18
C MET A 515 11.85 6.26 25.68
N THR A 516 12.92 6.95 25.28
CA THR A 516 13.20 7.29 23.88
C THR A 516 13.24 6.03 23.01
N ARG A 517 13.91 4.97 23.49
CA ARG A 517 13.93 3.68 22.80
C ARG A 517 12.54 3.06 22.67
N GLY A 518 11.77 3.02 23.76
CA GLY A 518 10.40 2.48 23.73
C GLY A 518 9.50 3.24 22.75
N ILE A 519 9.70 4.56 22.60
CA ILE A 519 8.99 5.36 21.59
C ILE A 519 9.35 4.90 20.17
N TYR A 520 10.63 4.71 19.87
CA TYR A 520 11.05 4.24 18.55
C TYR A 520 10.49 2.85 18.25
N GLU A 521 10.47 1.95 19.23
CA GLU A 521 9.87 0.61 19.08
C GLU A 521 8.37 0.70 18.73
N VAL A 522 7.63 1.59 19.40
CA VAL A 522 6.20 1.82 19.12
C VAL A 522 6.01 2.44 17.74
N LEU A 523 6.76 3.48 17.38
CA LEU A 523 6.66 4.13 16.07
C LEU A 523 6.92 3.15 14.92
N LEU A 524 7.95 2.31 15.05
CA LEU A 524 8.26 1.28 14.05
C LEU A 524 7.13 0.24 13.97
N THR A 525 6.63 -0.23 15.11
CA THR A 525 5.52 -1.21 15.16
C THR A 525 4.25 -0.66 14.50
N GLU A 526 3.87 0.59 14.80
CA GLU A 526 2.72 1.27 14.18
C GLU A 526 2.93 1.54 12.69
N ALA A 527 4.18 1.72 12.26
CA ALA A 527 4.53 1.81 10.86
C ALA A 527 4.59 0.44 10.15
N GLY A 528 4.26 -0.66 10.83
CA GLY A 528 4.31 -2.01 10.27
C GLY A 528 5.73 -2.56 10.10
N VAL A 529 6.72 -1.95 10.75
CA VAL A 529 8.13 -2.34 10.69
C VAL A 529 8.52 -3.03 11.98
N ASP A 530 9.14 -4.21 11.89
CA ASP A 530 9.64 -4.92 13.06
C ASP A 530 10.72 -4.08 13.77
N PRO A 531 10.51 -3.66 15.03
CA PRO A 531 11.46 -2.83 15.77
C PRO A 531 12.81 -3.53 16.00
N ALA A 532 12.87 -4.86 15.93
CA ALA A 532 14.14 -5.60 16.01
C ALA A 532 15.09 -5.32 14.82
N ARG A 533 14.60 -4.67 13.75
CA ARG A 533 15.40 -4.25 12.60
C ARG A 533 16.26 -3.03 12.87
N ALA A 534 15.94 -2.22 13.88
CA ALA A 534 16.80 -1.13 14.32
C ALA A 534 17.98 -1.74 15.09
N ALA A 535 19.14 -1.82 14.44
CA ALA A 535 20.29 -2.58 14.90
C ALA A 535 21.05 -1.85 16.01
N GLY A 536 20.58 -1.94 17.26
CA GLY A 536 21.33 -1.38 18.38
C GLY A 536 20.61 -1.47 19.72
N ARG A 537 21.39 -1.41 20.82
CA ARG A 537 20.82 -1.10 22.13
C ARG A 537 20.38 0.35 22.22
N ASP A 538 20.74 1.23 21.29
CA ASP A 538 20.30 2.63 21.26
C ASP A 538 20.30 3.08 19.79
N PRO A 539 19.19 2.88 19.05
CA PRO A 539 19.19 3.10 17.61
C PRO A 539 19.30 4.61 17.31
N GLU A 540 20.13 4.93 16.33
CA GLU A 540 20.31 6.31 15.86
C GLU A 540 19.01 6.79 15.18
N ARG A 541 18.67 8.07 15.37
CA ARG A 541 17.43 8.66 14.84
C ARG A 541 17.29 8.46 13.33
N SER A 542 18.38 8.66 12.59
CA SER A 542 18.42 8.50 11.13
C SER A 542 18.10 7.07 10.67
N GLU A 543 18.46 6.06 11.47
CA GLU A 543 18.13 4.66 11.23
C GLU A 543 16.63 4.40 11.42
N VAL A 544 16.05 4.93 12.50
CA VAL A 544 14.61 4.81 12.78
C VAL A 544 13.79 5.47 11.67
N VAL A 545 14.17 6.66 11.21
CA VAL A 545 13.50 7.35 10.09
C VAL A 545 13.61 6.58 8.78
N ALA A 546 14.77 5.98 8.49
CA ALA A 546 14.95 5.15 7.30
C ALA A 546 14.04 3.93 7.33
N LEU A 547 13.95 3.26 8.48
CA LEU A 547 13.06 2.12 8.70
C LEU A 547 11.59 2.51 8.64
N LEU A 548 11.20 3.65 9.21
CA LEU A 548 9.82 4.17 9.11
C LEU A 548 9.45 4.36 7.63
N LYS A 549 10.31 4.97 6.81
CA LYS A 549 10.05 5.18 5.37
C LYS A 549 9.82 3.88 4.58
N GLU A 550 10.32 2.74 5.05
CA GLU A 550 10.03 1.43 4.45
C GLU A 550 8.61 0.93 4.76
N GLY A 551 8.01 1.39 5.86
CA GLY A 551 6.76 0.87 6.42
C GLY A 551 5.48 1.16 5.63
N GLY A 552 5.51 1.96 4.57
CA GLY A 552 4.37 2.18 3.68
C GLY A 552 3.10 2.79 4.32
N THR A 553 3.13 3.13 5.62
CA THR A 553 2.00 3.72 6.36
C THR A 553 1.98 5.25 6.26
N ALA A 554 0.81 5.86 6.49
CA ALA A 554 0.69 7.32 6.52
C ALA A 554 1.53 7.98 7.62
N LEU A 555 1.69 7.30 8.77
CA LEU A 555 2.54 7.75 9.87
C LEU A 555 4.01 7.86 9.43
N ALA A 556 4.51 6.88 8.67
CA ALA A 556 5.86 6.89 8.13
C ALA A 556 6.16 8.05 7.18
N GLN A 557 5.16 8.52 6.42
CA GLN A 557 5.32 9.63 5.48
C GLN A 557 5.27 11.01 6.15
N LEU A 558 4.66 11.10 7.34
CA LEU A 558 4.56 12.32 8.15
C LEU A 558 5.70 12.48 9.16
N MET A 559 6.46 11.41 9.41
CA MET A 559 7.53 11.35 10.42
C MET A 559 8.92 11.47 9.77
N ASP A 560 9.29 12.68 9.39
CA ASP A 560 10.67 13.02 9.05
C ASP A 560 11.57 13.12 10.29
N GLU A 561 12.86 13.36 10.08
CA GLU A 561 13.84 13.42 11.17
C GLU A 561 13.53 14.52 12.19
N ASP A 562 12.99 15.64 11.72
CA ASP A 562 12.61 16.77 12.56
C ASP A 562 11.36 16.47 13.40
N ARG A 563 10.39 15.74 12.85
CA ARG A 563 9.17 15.32 13.53
C ARG A 563 9.40 14.20 14.54
N VAL A 564 10.28 13.25 14.23
CA VAL A 564 10.69 12.21 15.19
C VAL A 564 11.40 12.85 16.39
N GLU A 565 12.24 13.85 16.15
CA GLU A 565 12.86 14.63 17.24
C GLU A 565 11.82 15.37 18.08
N ALA A 566 10.94 16.15 17.44
CA ALA A 566 9.89 16.90 18.13
C ALA A 566 8.98 15.98 18.97
N PHE A 567 8.64 14.79 18.44
CA PHE A 567 7.83 13.81 19.15
C PHE A 567 8.54 13.25 20.38
N THR A 568 9.82 12.89 20.27
CA THR A 568 10.64 12.43 21.40
C THR A 568 10.78 13.51 22.47
N ASP A 569 11.10 14.75 22.07
CA ASP A 569 11.25 15.89 22.99
C ASP A 569 9.94 16.16 23.73
N VAL A 570 8.82 16.19 23.00
CA VAL A 570 7.48 16.37 23.57
C VAL A 570 7.17 15.24 24.55
N PHE A 571 7.46 13.98 24.20
CA PHE A 571 7.18 12.86 25.08
C PHE A 571 7.96 12.93 26.39
N VAL A 572 9.28 13.16 26.30
CA VAL A 572 10.15 13.27 27.49
C VAL A 572 9.69 14.43 28.37
N HIS A 573 9.42 15.58 27.75
CA HIS A 573 8.95 16.77 28.44
C HIS A 573 7.61 16.57 29.13
N CYS A 574 6.62 16.02 28.41
CA CYS A 574 5.29 15.72 28.93
C CYS A 574 5.33 14.68 30.06
N SER A 575 6.19 13.66 29.94
CA SER A 575 6.38 12.64 30.97
C SER A 575 6.95 13.23 32.26
N ARG A 576 7.86 14.22 32.17
CA ARG A 576 8.36 14.94 33.35
C ARG A 576 7.26 15.76 34.03
N MET A 577 6.39 16.42 33.25
CA MET A 577 5.29 17.24 33.78
C MET A 577 4.24 16.42 34.55
N MET A 578 4.08 15.12 34.29
CA MET A 578 3.15 14.27 35.04
C MET A 578 3.44 14.24 36.55
N PHE A 579 4.68 14.56 36.95
CA PHE A 579 5.10 14.61 38.34
C PHE A 579 5.02 16.02 38.97
N ASP A 580 4.60 17.03 38.21
CA ASP A 580 4.45 18.39 38.70
C ASP A 580 3.23 18.52 39.64
N ARG A 581 3.35 19.33 40.69
CA ARG A 581 2.37 19.46 41.78
C ARG A 581 2.22 20.96 42.07
N PRO A 582 1.04 21.60 41.86
CA PRO A 582 -0.28 21.08 42.27
C PRO A 582 -1.46 21.34 41.30
N LEU A 583 -2.38 20.37 41.19
CA LEU A 583 -3.71 20.58 40.61
C LEU A 583 -4.64 21.30 41.60
N GLY A 584 -5.44 22.26 41.12
CA GLY A 584 -6.48 22.94 41.90
C GLY A 584 -7.80 22.17 41.90
N ALA A 585 -8.68 22.39 42.88
CA ALA A 585 -9.98 21.72 42.91
C ALA A 585 -10.96 22.30 41.88
N VAL A 586 -11.76 21.44 41.23
CA VAL A 586 -12.84 21.82 40.31
C VAL A 586 -14.22 21.66 40.96
N ARG A 587 -15.23 22.31 40.42
CA ARG A 587 -16.65 22.18 40.80
C ARG A 587 -17.37 21.14 39.94
N SER A 588 -16.83 20.84 38.78
CA SER A 588 -17.34 19.87 37.81
C SER A 588 -17.39 18.45 38.35
N ASP A 589 -18.37 17.69 37.86
CA ASP A 589 -18.41 16.24 38.03
C ASP A 589 -17.28 15.58 37.24
N LEU A 590 -16.66 14.57 37.85
CA LEU A 590 -15.57 13.79 37.28
C LEU A 590 -16.06 12.40 36.89
N ILE A 591 -15.82 12.02 35.63
CA ILE A 591 -16.05 10.66 35.15
C ILE A 591 -14.70 9.99 35.02
N PHE A 592 -14.46 8.96 35.83
CA PHE A 592 -13.18 8.26 35.86
C PHE A 592 -13.30 6.86 35.25
N PHE A 593 -12.55 6.59 34.20
CA PHE A 593 -12.41 5.25 33.64
C PHE A 593 -11.14 4.61 34.17
N ALA A 594 -11.27 3.53 34.95
CA ALA A 594 -10.15 2.86 35.60
C ALA A 594 -9.74 1.58 34.85
N ALA A 595 -8.47 1.47 34.47
CA ALA A 595 -7.93 0.22 33.94
C ALA A 595 -7.85 -0.83 35.06
N THR A 596 -8.40 -2.03 34.85
CA THR A 596 -8.39 -3.08 35.90
C THR A 596 -7.14 -3.97 35.85
N ARG A 597 -6.29 -3.86 34.83
CA ARG A 597 -5.03 -4.61 34.71
C ARG A 597 -3.83 -3.66 34.87
N GLY A 598 -2.84 -4.06 35.65
CA GLY A 598 -1.61 -3.26 35.83
C GLY A 598 -1.79 -1.97 36.62
N GLY A 599 -2.78 -1.92 37.52
CA GLY A 599 -3.08 -0.73 38.33
C GLY A 599 -1.92 -0.31 39.24
N LEU A 600 -1.87 0.98 39.56
CA LEU A 600 -0.88 1.55 40.47
C LEU A 600 -1.13 1.06 41.91
N ASP A 601 -0.07 0.65 42.59
CA ASP A 601 -0.11 0.39 44.03
C ASP A 601 -0.55 1.66 44.79
N GLY A 602 -1.39 1.49 45.82
CA GLY A 602 -1.85 2.58 46.70
C GLY A 602 -3.37 2.73 46.75
N ALA A 603 -3.82 3.95 47.07
CA ALA A 603 -5.23 4.26 47.32
C ALA A 603 -6.10 4.05 46.05
N PRO A 604 -7.39 3.70 46.17
CA PRO A 604 -8.29 3.62 45.02
C PRO A 604 -8.48 5.00 44.35
N PRO A 605 -8.88 5.06 43.06
CA PRO A 605 -9.07 6.33 42.35
C PRO A 605 -9.98 7.32 43.08
N ALA A 606 -11.01 6.81 43.77
CA ALA A 606 -11.93 7.61 44.58
C ALA A 606 -11.21 8.49 45.62
N GLU A 607 -10.29 7.90 46.39
CA GLU A 607 -9.55 8.61 47.44
C GLU A 607 -8.52 9.58 46.84
N ARG A 608 -7.87 9.19 45.74
CA ARG A 608 -6.85 10.02 45.07
C ARG A 608 -7.45 11.30 44.49
N TRP A 609 -8.66 11.23 43.95
CA TRP A 609 -9.34 12.34 43.28
C TRP A 609 -10.26 13.17 44.19
N GLN A 610 -10.66 12.66 45.37
CA GLN A 610 -11.61 13.32 46.26
C GLN A 610 -11.22 14.78 46.64
N ARG A 611 -9.92 15.07 46.75
CA ARG A 611 -9.43 16.42 47.09
C ARG A 611 -9.41 17.40 45.91
N TYR A 612 -9.63 16.91 44.69
CA TYR A 612 -9.49 17.67 43.45
C TYR A 612 -10.82 17.95 42.76
N THR A 613 -11.94 17.48 43.31
CA THR A 613 -13.28 17.86 42.86
C THR A 613 -14.19 18.15 44.05
N ARG A 614 -15.13 19.08 43.85
CA ARG A 614 -16.27 19.34 44.72
C ARG A 614 -17.58 18.79 44.13
N GLY A 615 -17.54 18.28 42.89
CA GLY A 615 -18.64 17.59 42.22
C GLY A 615 -18.66 16.10 42.55
N GLU A 616 -19.54 15.37 41.86
CA GLU A 616 -19.62 13.91 41.96
C GLU A 616 -18.46 13.25 41.20
N LEU A 617 -17.92 12.17 41.75
CA LEU A 617 -16.91 11.34 41.10
C LEU A 617 -17.51 9.97 40.79
N THR A 618 -17.73 9.69 39.51
CA THR A 618 -18.26 8.41 39.02
C THR A 618 -17.14 7.56 38.45
N ILE A 619 -16.99 6.32 38.90
CA ILE A 619 -15.91 5.42 38.48
C ILE A 619 -16.45 4.26 37.64
N HIS A 620 -15.89 4.08 36.44
CA HIS A 620 -16.21 3.03 35.49
C HIS A 620 -14.98 2.11 35.28
N PRO A 621 -14.97 0.89 35.83
CA PRO A 621 -13.87 -0.05 35.60
C PRO A 621 -13.92 -0.62 34.16
N LEU A 622 -12.77 -0.72 33.52
CA LEU A 622 -12.59 -1.30 32.19
C LEU A 622 -11.63 -2.50 32.24
N PRO A 623 -11.99 -3.66 31.64
CA PRO A 623 -11.21 -4.89 31.71
C PRO A 623 -9.97 -4.87 30.79
N CYS A 624 -9.10 -3.88 30.99
CA CYS A 624 -7.94 -3.59 30.16
C CYS A 624 -6.78 -3.05 31.00
N GLY A 625 -5.59 -2.99 30.40
CA GLY A 625 -4.44 -2.25 30.90
C GLY A 625 -4.47 -0.78 30.45
N HIS A 626 -3.59 0.03 31.03
CA HIS A 626 -3.49 1.47 30.76
C HIS A 626 -3.35 1.81 29.26
N ALA A 627 -2.44 1.12 28.55
CA ALA A 627 -2.18 1.34 27.12
C ALA A 627 -3.33 0.87 26.21
N GLU A 628 -4.12 -0.11 26.67
CA GLU A 628 -5.19 -0.71 25.88
C GLU A 628 -6.48 0.12 25.91
N MET A 629 -6.61 1.10 26.80
CA MET A 629 -7.85 1.88 26.97
C MET A 629 -8.31 2.60 25.70
N VAL A 630 -7.37 2.97 24.83
CA VAL A 630 -7.64 3.67 23.57
C VAL A 630 -7.84 2.70 22.39
N ALA A 631 -7.82 1.39 22.63
CA ALA A 631 -8.13 0.38 21.63
C ALA A 631 -9.63 0.41 21.24
N PRO A 632 -10.00 -0.01 20.01
CA PRO A 632 -11.35 0.12 19.49
C PRO A 632 -12.46 -0.45 20.39
N GLU A 633 -12.21 -1.60 21.03
CA GLU A 633 -13.20 -2.26 21.89
C GLU A 633 -13.50 -1.48 23.19
N HIS A 634 -12.50 -0.80 23.75
CA HIS A 634 -12.63 -0.05 24.99
C HIS A 634 -13.15 1.36 24.73
N ILE A 635 -12.73 1.98 23.63
CA ILE A 635 -13.27 3.26 23.14
C ILE A 635 -14.78 3.19 22.93
N ALA A 636 -15.31 2.10 22.40
CA ALA A 636 -16.77 1.92 22.26
C ALA A 636 -17.50 1.96 23.61
N ARG A 637 -16.93 1.34 24.66
CA ARG A 637 -17.50 1.35 26.01
C ARG A 637 -17.40 2.72 26.67
N ILE A 638 -16.26 3.39 26.51
CA ILE A 638 -16.03 4.76 27.01
C ILE A 638 -17.05 5.71 26.36
N ALA A 639 -17.22 5.66 25.05
CA ALA A 639 -18.16 6.51 24.32
C ALA A 639 -19.63 6.31 24.75
N ALA A 640 -20.03 5.07 25.05
CA ALA A 640 -21.38 4.77 25.54
C ALA A 640 -21.67 5.50 26.86
N VAL A 641 -20.76 5.43 27.83
CA VAL A 641 -20.87 6.13 29.12
C VAL A 641 -20.80 7.65 28.95
N LEU A 642 -19.86 8.14 28.12
CA LEU A 642 -19.73 9.57 27.85
C LEU A 642 -21.02 10.15 27.26
N THR A 643 -21.67 9.44 26.34
CA THR A 643 -22.89 9.92 25.68
C THR A 643 -24.01 10.25 26.67
N GLU A 644 -24.15 9.44 27.74
CA GLU A 644 -25.14 9.67 28.80
C GLU A 644 -24.91 11.02 29.50
N HIS A 645 -23.65 11.35 29.81
CA HIS A 645 -23.25 12.55 30.52
C HIS A 645 -23.18 13.79 29.62
N LEU A 646 -22.79 13.61 28.36
CA LEU A 646 -22.65 14.68 27.38
C LEU A 646 -24.01 15.26 26.96
N ASP A 647 -25.05 14.43 26.87
CA ASP A 647 -26.38 14.84 26.41
C ASP A 647 -27.33 15.29 27.54
N GLY A 648 -26.85 15.33 28.78
CA GLY A 648 -27.54 15.92 29.92
C GLY A 648 -28.84 15.21 30.29
N ARG A 649 -28.91 13.87 30.18
CA ARG A 649 -29.99 13.14 30.86
C ARG A 649 -29.63 13.00 32.35
N PRO A 650 -30.54 13.40 33.25
CA PRO A 650 -30.32 13.32 34.69
C PRO A 650 -30.18 11.89 35.20
#